data_AF-A0AAN6RKZ8-F1
#
_entry.id   AF-A0AAN6RKZ8-F1
#
_cell.length_a   1.000
_cell.length_b   1.000
_cell.length_c   1.000
_cell.angle_alpha   90.00
_cell.angle_beta   90.00
_cell.angle_gamma   90.00
#
_symmetry.space_group_name_H-M   'P 1'
#
loop_
_entity.id
_entity.type
_entity.pdbx_description
1 polymer ?
#
loop_
_entity_poly.entity_id
_entity_poly.type
_entity_poly.pdbx_seq_one_letter_code
_entity_poly.pdbx_strand_id
1 'polypeptide(L)'
;MVSTSDLKINAQRLNDTLQSTCTSWGALAAPSTGMCRLTLSQEDKQVRDWLVAECRNLGCEVKIDQIGNIFAIRPGTATNAKPIGMGSHLDTQPAGGRYDGILGVLSALEVLRTLHENDITTHLPIALVDWTNEEGARFPGAMMASGVWSTHSSTPLEACWNLKDKERTRMKQALEDIGYLGETKADYRENGLACHFELHIEQGPLLEREGKSVGIVTSVQGMKWFAVRVTGVEGHAGATQMPGRSDAIVTASRLITAVRDTALESQLGVATVGVIKSDTSSQATISAGVDFIIDVRCTTDDMVEQLATAIFQAFDQIIAGENNETSYTVTRTWGMPQSTFHPWCIDACRAAALKAVGEDQIMDMKSRAGHDTAWTSRVCPSSMIFVPSKDGISHNPNEYTSPEHCALGAQVLLDAILFYDQKLARNLPKASHTIKIIEKYPKSSQDQYGRAITLFPRSSEMLDQLGLADTLIQQCFACRETVNYDKDGKEFPGRGWSFMENMKDTKWDFALVLRQKYQEEIFRQALRKEGVELEAPWELTNMEVLEEVAAGSHKVLAYLSNPDTGAKRTVKARFLVGADGGRSSVRQLMSIPFDGSSSPDKWVRIDGVIETDLPKPRTYCAIESPTHGNVLWAALDHGATRIGYAFTAERQKGYPVFDEEAAVKEAIASVKPFSLKFKQVDWWTIYVVGQRIARNFFVKDCVFLAGDACHTHSSGAAQGMNTGMHDAVNLGWKLSLVLRGLAKSDLLNTYESERLPNVQKLINYDKDISRLMTMQLPENWQGDPNADVNEVLGVVMAEAATFSSGLGIYYEPDTYLNLAQSSGLSSVKPGERAPDVSLQKPATFEPTRLQAVTPNIAEFYIVVFTGDITLTRQNLATFISSLPQSHWLFDPEYPISWLSIFDGPGGPSAYETLGGMPLGRVFYDQDHSAHERYGVKADKGAILVLRPDGWVGTVSELGSGGKAALEKYFQKFLILDTASKF
;
A
#
# COMPACT_ATOMS: atom_id res chain seq x y z
N MET A 1 -10.47 -28.85 -5.99
CA MET A 1 -10.82 -27.41 -6.07
C MET A 1 -9.85 -26.77 -7.03
N VAL A 2 -10.35 -26.05 -8.04
CA VAL A 2 -9.50 -25.30 -8.98
C VAL A 2 -8.89 -24.13 -8.20
N SER A 3 -7.57 -23.98 -8.23
CA SER A 3 -6.91 -22.79 -7.66
C SER A 3 -7.41 -21.55 -8.40
N THR A 4 -7.65 -20.44 -7.71
CA THR A 4 -8.03 -19.17 -8.37
C THR A 4 -7.02 -18.73 -9.41
N SER A 5 -5.76 -19.18 -9.33
CA SER A 5 -4.71 -18.92 -10.32
C SER A 5 -4.98 -19.58 -11.69
N ASP A 6 -5.79 -20.65 -11.71
CA ASP A 6 -5.95 -21.54 -12.85
C ASP A 6 -7.34 -21.41 -13.51
N LEU A 7 -8.17 -20.48 -13.01
CA LEU A 7 -9.48 -20.21 -13.58
C LEU A 7 -9.34 -19.67 -15.00
N LYS A 8 -10.09 -20.27 -15.93
CA LYS A 8 -10.14 -19.88 -17.33
C LYS A 8 -11.54 -19.51 -17.75
N ILE A 9 -11.66 -18.36 -18.40
CA ILE A 9 -12.88 -17.98 -19.12
C ILE A 9 -13.19 -19.01 -20.21
N ASN A 10 -14.47 -19.35 -20.38
CA ASN A 10 -14.89 -20.20 -21.49
C ASN A 10 -14.96 -19.36 -22.78
N ALA A 11 -13.86 -19.33 -23.52
CA ALA A 11 -13.71 -18.54 -24.75
C ALA A 11 -14.79 -18.83 -25.80
N GLN A 12 -15.13 -20.11 -25.99
CA GLN A 12 -16.15 -20.51 -26.95
C GLN A 12 -17.53 -20.00 -26.54
N ARG A 13 -17.92 -20.19 -25.27
CA ARG A 13 -19.22 -19.71 -24.76
C ARG A 13 -19.32 -18.19 -24.81
N LEU A 14 -18.25 -17.47 -24.49
CA LEU A 14 -18.22 -16.01 -24.59
C LEU A 14 -18.48 -15.58 -26.03
N ASN A 15 -17.75 -16.15 -27.00
CA ASN A 15 -17.94 -15.83 -28.40
C ASN A 15 -19.36 -16.19 -28.88
N ASP A 16 -19.87 -17.37 -28.53
CA ASP A 16 -21.23 -17.77 -28.88
C ASP A 16 -22.29 -16.82 -28.29
N THR A 17 -22.06 -16.34 -27.06
CA THR A 17 -22.93 -15.36 -26.40
C THR A 17 -22.85 -14.00 -27.12
N LEU A 18 -21.66 -13.52 -27.48
CA LEU A 18 -21.48 -12.30 -28.26
C LEU A 18 -22.20 -12.39 -29.62
N GLN A 19 -22.01 -13.47 -30.37
CA GLN A 19 -22.61 -13.62 -31.70
C GLN A 19 -24.13 -13.79 -31.63
N SER A 20 -24.64 -14.61 -30.70
CA SER A 20 -26.07 -14.89 -30.58
C SER A 20 -26.87 -13.68 -30.11
N THR A 21 -26.37 -12.91 -29.15
CA THR A 21 -27.06 -11.71 -28.67
C THR A 21 -27.10 -10.60 -29.74
N CYS A 22 -26.01 -10.41 -30.48
CA CYS A 22 -25.97 -9.45 -31.59
C CYS A 22 -26.85 -9.85 -32.77
N THR A 23 -26.94 -11.16 -33.09
CA THR A 23 -27.79 -11.64 -34.21
C THR A 23 -29.28 -11.69 -33.86
N SER A 24 -29.61 -11.94 -32.59
CA SER A 24 -31.01 -12.06 -32.15
C SER A 24 -31.69 -10.71 -31.93
N TRP A 25 -30.95 -9.68 -31.52
CA TRP A 25 -31.51 -8.39 -31.11
C TRP A 25 -30.71 -7.22 -31.69
N GLY A 26 -31.24 -6.62 -32.76
CA GLY A 26 -30.68 -5.43 -33.40
C GLY A 26 -29.80 -5.69 -34.63
N ALA A 27 -29.71 -6.91 -35.16
CA ALA A 27 -28.91 -7.17 -36.36
C ALA A 27 -29.39 -6.34 -37.58
N LEU A 28 -28.44 -5.72 -38.30
CA LEU A 28 -28.73 -5.10 -39.58
C LEU A 28 -28.91 -6.16 -40.68
N ALA A 29 -29.66 -5.82 -41.73
CA ALA A 29 -29.90 -6.73 -42.84
C ALA A 29 -28.60 -7.16 -43.55
N ALA A 30 -28.52 -8.43 -43.94
CA ALA A 30 -27.41 -8.96 -44.74
C ALA A 30 -27.20 -8.13 -46.03
N PRO A 31 -25.94 -7.91 -46.47
CA PRO A 31 -24.71 -8.54 -46.00
C PRO A 31 -24.01 -7.81 -44.84
N SER A 32 -24.67 -6.86 -44.17
CA SER A 32 -24.09 -6.11 -43.04
C SER A 32 -23.77 -7.03 -41.86
N THR A 33 -22.66 -6.76 -41.18
CA THR A 33 -22.32 -7.38 -39.89
C THR A 33 -22.69 -6.49 -38.70
N GLY A 34 -23.14 -5.25 -38.93
CA GLY A 34 -23.44 -4.29 -37.87
C GLY A 34 -24.78 -4.51 -37.18
N MET A 35 -25.04 -3.68 -36.17
CA MET A 35 -26.28 -3.71 -35.40
C MET A 35 -26.83 -2.31 -35.09
N CYS A 36 -28.12 -2.28 -34.76
CA CYS A 36 -28.92 -1.15 -34.34
C CYS A 36 -29.76 -1.61 -33.14
N ARG A 37 -29.18 -1.51 -31.96
CA ARG A 37 -29.85 -1.73 -30.67
C ARG A 37 -29.82 -0.43 -29.89
N LEU A 38 -30.74 0.47 -30.24
CA LEU A 38 -30.82 1.77 -29.60
C LEU A 38 -31.33 1.61 -28.16
N THR A 39 -30.80 2.43 -27.24
CA THR A 39 -31.23 2.39 -25.84
C THR A 39 -32.75 2.46 -25.70
N LEU A 40 -33.29 1.66 -24.78
CA LEU A 40 -34.71 1.56 -24.45
C LEU A 40 -35.63 1.21 -25.63
N SER A 41 -35.07 0.69 -26.73
CA SER A 41 -35.87 0.14 -27.83
C SER A 41 -36.42 -1.24 -27.45
N GLN A 42 -37.26 -1.81 -28.31
CA GLN A 42 -37.77 -3.16 -28.10
C GLN A 42 -36.65 -4.22 -28.13
N GLU A 43 -35.63 -4.03 -28.97
CA GLU A 43 -34.45 -4.89 -29.07
C GLU A 43 -33.58 -4.77 -27.81
N ASP A 44 -33.38 -3.55 -27.28
CA ASP A 44 -32.67 -3.33 -26.02
C ASP A 44 -33.41 -3.98 -24.83
N LYS A 45 -34.73 -3.83 -24.78
CA LYS A 45 -35.57 -4.54 -23.80
C LYS A 45 -35.32 -6.06 -23.83
N GLN A 46 -35.33 -6.66 -25.01
CA GLN A 46 -35.19 -8.11 -25.16
C GLN A 46 -33.84 -8.63 -24.66
N VAL A 47 -32.74 -7.95 -24.96
CA VAL A 47 -31.42 -8.35 -24.44
C VAL A 47 -31.31 -8.11 -22.94
N ARG A 48 -31.88 -7.01 -22.41
CA ARG A 48 -31.89 -6.74 -20.97
C ARG A 48 -32.68 -7.79 -20.20
N ASP A 49 -33.85 -8.19 -20.71
CA ASP A 49 -34.67 -9.24 -20.10
C ASP A 49 -33.90 -10.57 -20.05
N TRP A 50 -33.19 -10.89 -21.14
CA TRP A 50 -32.31 -12.05 -21.20
C TRP A 50 -31.15 -11.95 -20.19
N LEU A 51 -30.45 -10.82 -20.13
CA LEU A 51 -29.32 -10.61 -19.22
C LEU A 51 -29.76 -10.74 -17.75
N VAL A 52 -30.89 -10.14 -17.39
CA VAL A 52 -31.48 -10.23 -16.05
C VAL A 52 -31.83 -11.67 -15.69
N ALA A 53 -32.41 -12.43 -16.62
CA ALA A 53 -32.70 -13.85 -16.43
C ALA A 53 -31.42 -14.67 -16.23
N GLU A 54 -30.39 -14.48 -17.06
CA GLU A 54 -29.10 -15.16 -16.93
C GLU A 54 -28.43 -14.87 -15.58
N CYS A 55 -28.42 -13.62 -15.14
CA CYS A 55 -27.83 -13.22 -13.85
C CYS A 55 -28.60 -13.84 -12.66
N ARG A 56 -29.93 -13.85 -12.72
CA ARG A 56 -30.77 -14.49 -11.68
C ARG A 56 -30.53 -16.00 -11.61
N ASN A 57 -30.35 -16.66 -12.75
CA ASN A 57 -30.02 -18.09 -12.79
C ASN A 57 -28.66 -18.41 -12.13
N LEU A 58 -27.73 -17.45 -12.10
CA LEU A 58 -26.45 -17.55 -11.39
C LEU A 58 -26.54 -17.22 -9.89
N GLY A 59 -27.74 -16.91 -9.39
CA GLY A 59 -27.98 -16.54 -7.99
C GLY A 59 -27.69 -15.08 -7.66
N CYS A 60 -27.63 -14.20 -8.66
CA CYS A 60 -27.41 -12.77 -8.43
C CYS A 60 -28.69 -12.07 -7.97
N GLU A 61 -28.55 -11.13 -7.02
CA GLU A 61 -29.56 -10.14 -6.72
C GLU A 61 -29.51 -9.04 -7.79
N VAL A 62 -30.62 -8.80 -8.50
CA VAL A 62 -30.67 -7.79 -9.56
C VAL A 62 -31.40 -6.53 -9.07
N LYS A 63 -30.71 -5.39 -9.13
CA LYS A 63 -31.26 -4.06 -8.88
C LYS A 63 -31.29 -3.26 -10.18
N ILE A 64 -32.41 -2.59 -10.42
CA ILE A 64 -32.56 -1.62 -11.50
C ILE A 64 -32.78 -0.26 -10.85
N ASP A 65 -32.06 0.76 -11.33
CA ASP A 65 -32.19 2.12 -10.81
C ASP A 65 -33.18 2.98 -11.62
N GLN A 66 -33.45 4.17 -11.11
CA GLN A 66 -34.38 5.14 -11.66
C GLN A 66 -34.06 5.64 -13.08
N ILE A 67 -32.87 5.35 -13.60
CA ILE A 67 -32.48 5.68 -14.98
C ILE A 67 -32.19 4.43 -15.82
N GLY A 68 -32.50 3.24 -15.29
CA GLY A 68 -32.47 1.97 -16.02
C GLY A 68 -31.14 1.22 -15.95
N ASN A 69 -30.16 1.67 -15.16
CA ASN A 69 -28.93 0.89 -14.97
C ASN A 69 -29.26 -0.43 -14.28
N ILE A 70 -28.61 -1.51 -14.73
CA ILE A 70 -28.79 -2.85 -14.17
C ILE A 70 -27.56 -3.19 -13.33
N PHE A 71 -27.78 -3.62 -12.09
CA PHE A 71 -26.75 -4.11 -11.19
C PHE A 71 -27.10 -5.53 -10.77
N ALA A 72 -26.39 -6.52 -11.31
CA ALA A 72 -26.52 -7.92 -10.95
C ALA A 72 -25.42 -8.31 -9.97
N ILE A 73 -25.78 -8.46 -8.69
CA ILE A 73 -24.85 -8.62 -7.58
C ILE A 73 -24.81 -10.08 -7.15
N ARG A 74 -23.66 -10.72 -7.36
CA ARG A 74 -23.34 -12.03 -6.78
C ARG A 74 -22.78 -11.84 -5.37
N PRO A 75 -23.31 -12.52 -4.34
CA PRO A 75 -22.84 -12.37 -2.97
C PRO A 75 -21.39 -12.87 -2.80
N GLY A 76 -20.66 -12.21 -1.91
CA GLY A 76 -19.35 -12.64 -1.39
C GLY A 76 -19.43 -13.06 0.08
N THR A 77 -18.30 -13.41 0.68
CA THR A 77 -18.24 -13.77 2.12
C THR A 77 -18.37 -12.58 3.07
N ALA A 78 -18.04 -11.37 2.61
CA ALA A 78 -18.10 -10.16 3.42
C ALA A 78 -19.55 -9.65 3.58
N THR A 79 -19.99 -9.50 4.82
CA THR A 79 -21.29 -8.91 5.15
C THR A 79 -21.28 -7.38 4.98
N ASN A 80 -22.33 -6.81 4.38
CA ASN A 80 -22.51 -5.36 4.20
C ASN A 80 -21.38 -4.65 3.42
N ALA A 81 -20.66 -5.37 2.56
CA ALA A 81 -19.61 -4.80 1.74
C ALA A 81 -20.14 -4.34 0.37
N LYS A 82 -19.56 -3.25 -0.16
CA LYS A 82 -19.85 -2.80 -1.53
C LYS A 82 -19.26 -3.79 -2.54
N PRO A 83 -19.96 -4.10 -3.65
CA PRO A 83 -19.43 -5.02 -4.65
C PRO A 83 -18.27 -4.43 -5.45
N ILE A 84 -17.38 -5.30 -5.95
CA ILE A 84 -16.49 -4.99 -7.07
C ILE A 84 -17.35 -4.97 -8.34
N GLY A 85 -17.46 -3.82 -8.98
CA GLY A 85 -18.21 -3.65 -10.21
C GLY A 85 -17.39 -4.00 -11.45
N MET A 86 -18.03 -4.67 -12.40
CA MET A 86 -17.51 -4.91 -13.74
C MET A 86 -18.62 -4.76 -14.77
N GLY A 87 -18.35 -4.11 -15.90
CA GLY A 87 -19.40 -3.85 -16.88
C GLY A 87 -19.10 -2.68 -17.80
N SER A 88 -20.08 -2.40 -18.66
CA SER A 88 -20.07 -1.32 -19.67
C SER A 88 -21.53 -1.11 -20.11
N HIS A 89 -21.84 -1.05 -21.41
CA HIS A 89 -23.20 -0.85 -21.95
C HIS A 89 -23.60 -1.88 -23.01
N LEU A 90 -24.91 -2.06 -23.20
CA LEU A 90 -25.48 -2.88 -24.27
C LEU A 90 -26.06 -2.07 -25.45
N ASP A 91 -26.35 -0.78 -25.29
CA ASP A 91 -26.88 0.02 -26.41
C ASP A 91 -25.80 0.35 -27.44
N THR A 92 -26.21 0.60 -28.69
CA THR A 92 -25.29 0.84 -29.82
C THR A 92 -25.65 2.11 -30.57
N GLN A 93 -24.70 2.64 -31.35
CA GLN A 93 -25.02 3.55 -32.45
C GLN A 93 -26.01 2.93 -33.47
N PRO A 94 -26.73 3.74 -34.28
CA PRO A 94 -27.72 3.24 -35.26
C PRO A 94 -27.15 2.32 -36.35
N ALA A 95 -25.85 2.39 -36.60
CA ALA A 95 -25.10 1.48 -37.45
C ALA A 95 -23.81 1.07 -36.74
N GLY A 96 -23.94 0.56 -35.52
CA GLY A 96 -22.84 0.20 -34.63
C GLY A 96 -22.22 -1.17 -34.92
N GLY A 97 -21.15 -1.45 -34.19
CA GLY A 97 -20.45 -2.73 -34.19
C GLY A 97 -21.00 -3.72 -33.16
N ARG A 98 -20.39 -4.91 -33.07
CA ARG A 98 -20.86 -6.03 -32.23
C ARG A 98 -20.21 -6.08 -30.84
N TYR A 99 -19.18 -5.26 -30.60
CA TYR A 99 -18.26 -5.42 -29.47
C TYR A 99 -18.18 -4.17 -28.60
N ASP A 100 -18.35 -2.97 -29.17
CA ASP A 100 -18.40 -1.69 -28.46
C ASP A 100 -19.39 -1.74 -27.29
N GLY A 101 -18.91 -1.52 -26.06
CA GLY A 101 -19.63 -1.76 -24.79
C GLY A 101 -20.01 -3.22 -24.48
N ILE A 102 -20.60 -3.90 -25.46
CA ILE A 102 -21.20 -5.24 -25.36
C ILE A 102 -20.18 -6.26 -24.85
N LEU A 103 -18.92 -6.15 -25.31
CA LEU A 103 -17.84 -7.01 -24.84
C LEU A 103 -17.65 -6.91 -23.32
N GLY A 104 -17.74 -5.71 -22.74
CA GLY A 104 -17.58 -5.49 -21.30
C GLY A 104 -18.68 -6.17 -20.49
N VAL A 105 -19.95 -5.97 -20.89
CA VAL A 105 -21.11 -6.55 -20.19
C VAL A 105 -21.14 -8.08 -20.31
N LEU A 106 -20.91 -8.61 -21.51
CA LEU A 106 -20.96 -10.07 -21.72
C LEU A 106 -19.73 -10.79 -21.15
N SER A 107 -18.57 -10.12 -21.07
CA SER A 107 -17.42 -10.64 -20.35
C SER A 107 -17.65 -10.68 -18.84
N ALA A 108 -18.31 -9.66 -18.28
CA ALA A 108 -18.74 -9.68 -16.88
C ALA A 108 -19.71 -10.86 -16.61
N LEU A 109 -20.65 -11.14 -17.52
CA LEU A 109 -21.53 -12.31 -17.38
C LEU A 109 -20.74 -13.62 -17.41
N GLU A 110 -19.76 -13.72 -18.31
CA GLU A 110 -18.90 -14.90 -18.42
C GLU A 110 -17.99 -15.07 -17.20
N VAL A 111 -17.52 -13.99 -16.59
CA VAL A 111 -16.83 -14.01 -15.29
C VAL A 111 -17.75 -14.60 -14.22
N LEU A 112 -19.00 -14.13 -14.12
CA LEU A 112 -19.97 -14.67 -13.14
C LEU A 112 -20.25 -16.15 -13.38
N ARG A 113 -20.42 -16.58 -14.63
CA ARG A 113 -20.59 -18.01 -14.99
C ARG A 113 -19.37 -18.83 -14.60
N THR A 114 -18.18 -18.35 -14.92
CA THR A 114 -16.91 -19.02 -14.58
C THR A 114 -16.75 -19.19 -13.07
N LEU A 115 -17.05 -18.15 -12.28
CA LEU A 115 -17.01 -18.22 -10.83
C LEU A 115 -18.08 -19.17 -10.26
N HIS A 116 -19.28 -19.18 -10.84
CA HIS A 116 -20.37 -20.06 -10.43
C HIS A 116 -20.06 -21.53 -10.72
N GLU A 117 -19.61 -21.86 -11.93
CA GLU A 117 -19.33 -23.24 -12.36
C GLU A 117 -18.13 -23.88 -11.66
N ASN A 118 -17.20 -23.05 -11.19
CA ASN A 118 -16.01 -23.50 -10.45
C ASN A 118 -16.19 -23.38 -8.93
N ASP A 119 -17.40 -23.08 -8.43
CA ASP A 119 -17.73 -22.94 -7.01
C ASP A 119 -16.81 -21.94 -6.26
N ILE A 120 -16.41 -20.85 -6.93
CA ILE A 120 -15.49 -19.86 -6.37
C ILE A 120 -16.26 -18.82 -5.58
N THR A 121 -15.99 -18.71 -4.28
CA THR A 121 -16.56 -17.66 -3.42
C THR A 121 -15.55 -16.54 -3.24
N THR A 122 -15.91 -15.30 -3.60
CA THR A 122 -15.07 -14.11 -3.43
C THR A 122 -15.22 -13.51 -2.03
N HIS A 123 -14.27 -12.69 -1.62
CA HIS A 123 -14.39 -11.97 -0.35
C HIS A 123 -15.46 -10.89 -0.43
N LEU A 124 -15.31 -9.93 -1.34
CA LEU A 124 -16.33 -8.94 -1.65
C LEU A 124 -17.39 -9.52 -2.58
N PRO A 125 -18.64 -9.00 -2.51
CA PRO A 125 -19.62 -9.24 -3.57
C PRO A 125 -19.08 -8.77 -4.93
N ILE A 126 -19.56 -9.38 -6.01
CA ILE A 126 -19.18 -8.98 -7.38
C ILE A 126 -20.44 -8.50 -8.10
N ALA A 127 -20.39 -7.35 -8.75
CA ALA A 127 -21.51 -6.79 -9.50
C ALA A 127 -21.18 -6.74 -11.00
N LEU A 128 -22.07 -7.31 -11.81
CA LEU A 128 -22.16 -6.98 -13.23
C LEU A 128 -23.00 -5.71 -13.37
N VAL A 129 -22.52 -4.74 -14.15
CA VAL A 129 -23.21 -3.48 -14.44
C VAL A 129 -23.48 -3.33 -15.94
N ASP A 130 -24.72 -2.96 -16.29
CA ASP A 130 -25.10 -2.48 -17.63
C ASP A 130 -25.59 -1.03 -17.51
N TRP A 131 -24.76 -0.10 -18.00
CA TRP A 131 -25.04 1.33 -17.99
C TRP A 131 -25.99 1.68 -19.13
N THR A 132 -26.98 2.54 -18.85
CA THR A 132 -28.00 2.90 -19.83
C THR A 132 -27.63 4.16 -20.63
N ASN A 133 -27.79 4.10 -21.95
CA ASN A 133 -27.60 5.23 -22.85
C ASN A 133 -26.18 5.79 -22.75
N GLU A 134 -25.20 4.90 -22.90
CA GLU A 134 -23.80 5.31 -23.05
C GLU A 134 -23.63 6.05 -24.38
N GLU A 135 -24.19 5.51 -25.45
CA GLU A 135 -23.94 5.99 -26.82
C GLU A 135 -24.63 7.34 -27.10
N GLY A 136 -25.70 7.63 -26.36
CA GLY A 136 -26.53 8.80 -26.57
C GLY A 136 -27.24 8.84 -27.94
N ALA A 137 -27.33 7.70 -28.63
CA ALA A 137 -27.78 7.60 -30.02
C ALA A 137 -29.26 7.91 -30.21
N ARG A 138 -30.10 7.46 -29.26
CA ARG A 138 -31.55 7.73 -29.25
C ARG A 138 -31.89 8.98 -28.44
N PHE A 139 -31.34 9.08 -27.23
CA PHE A 139 -31.51 10.22 -26.33
C PHE A 139 -30.19 10.99 -26.21
N PRO A 140 -30.15 12.28 -26.62
CA PRO A 140 -28.90 13.04 -26.67
C PRO A 140 -28.18 13.13 -25.32
N GLY A 141 -26.88 12.82 -25.34
CA GLY A 141 -26.00 12.88 -24.17
C GLY A 141 -25.36 11.52 -23.91
N ALA A 142 -24.06 11.42 -24.13
CA ALA A 142 -23.31 10.18 -23.92
C ALA A 142 -23.01 9.92 -22.44
N MET A 143 -22.79 8.64 -22.08
CA MET A 143 -22.55 8.14 -20.71
C MET A 143 -23.57 8.69 -19.71
N MET A 144 -24.83 8.78 -20.13
CA MET A 144 -25.84 9.57 -19.41
C MET A 144 -26.12 8.98 -18.03
N ALA A 145 -26.39 7.68 -17.97
CA ALA A 145 -26.88 7.06 -16.76
C ALA A 145 -25.78 6.84 -15.71
N SER A 146 -24.53 6.57 -16.11
CA SER A 146 -23.39 6.56 -15.18
C SER A 146 -23.09 7.97 -14.65
N GLY A 147 -23.25 9.00 -15.48
CA GLY A 147 -23.18 10.40 -15.07
C GLY A 147 -24.22 10.78 -14.03
N VAL A 148 -25.48 10.37 -14.21
CA VAL A 148 -26.56 10.57 -13.23
C VAL A 148 -26.28 9.79 -11.95
N TRP A 149 -25.94 8.50 -12.04
CA TRP A 149 -25.62 7.65 -10.90
C TRP A 149 -24.46 8.20 -10.06
N SER A 150 -23.41 8.74 -10.70
CA SER A 150 -22.28 9.36 -9.99
C SER A 150 -22.66 10.63 -9.23
N THR A 151 -23.79 11.28 -9.55
CA THR A 151 -24.22 12.59 -9.06
C THR A 151 -23.27 13.76 -9.41
N HIS A 152 -22.31 13.53 -10.31
CA HIS A 152 -21.35 14.54 -10.76
C HIS A 152 -21.64 15.11 -12.16
N SER A 153 -22.60 14.53 -12.89
CA SER A 153 -23.09 15.13 -14.14
C SER A 153 -23.79 16.45 -13.87
N SER A 154 -23.57 17.43 -14.75
CA SER A 154 -24.30 18.70 -14.72
C SER A 154 -25.77 18.57 -15.15
N THR A 155 -26.16 17.43 -15.73
CA THR A 155 -27.53 17.13 -16.13
C THR A 155 -28.19 16.24 -15.08
N PRO A 156 -29.16 16.74 -14.30
CA PRO A 156 -29.84 15.94 -13.27
C PRO A 156 -30.80 14.91 -13.89
N LEU A 157 -31.19 13.91 -13.07
CA LEU A 157 -32.11 12.84 -13.44
C LEU A 157 -33.39 13.35 -14.11
N GLU A 158 -34.03 14.38 -13.55
CA GLU A 158 -35.27 14.94 -14.08
C GLU A 158 -35.08 15.58 -15.46
N ALA A 159 -33.91 16.16 -15.72
CA ALA A 159 -33.60 16.71 -17.04
C ALA A 159 -33.40 15.57 -18.06
N CYS A 160 -32.66 14.52 -17.69
CA CYS A 160 -32.48 13.32 -18.52
C CYS A 160 -33.82 12.66 -18.86
N TRP A 161 -34.69 12.46 -17.88
CA TRP A 161 -36.05 11.92 -18.06
C TRP A 161 -36.91 12.70 -19.06
N ASN A 162 -36.71 14.02 -19.15
CA ASN A 162 -37.46 14.90 -20.03
C ASN A 162 -36.87 15.03 -21.45
N LEU A 163 -35.67 14.48 -21.70
CA LEU A 163 -35.10 14.42 -23.04
C LEU A 163 -36.01 13.61 -23.96
N LYS A 164 -36.09 14.09 -25.21
CA LYS A 164 -36.94 13.50 -26.23
C LYS A 164 -36.09 12.92 -27.35
N ASP A 165 -36.48 11.74 -27.83
CA ASP A 165 -35.92 11.19 -29.07
C ASP A 165 -36.50 11.90 -30.30
N LYS A 166 -36.11 11.42 -31.50
CA LYS A 166 -36.58 11.95 -32.79
C LYS A 166 -38.09 11.85 -32.97
N GLU A 167 -38.73 10.89 -32.32
CA GLU A 167 -40.18 10.65 -32.37
C GLU A 167 -40.94 11.39 -31.27
N ARG A 168 -40.24 12.23 -30.48
CA ARG A 168 -40.76 13.01 -29.35
C ARG A 168 -41.12 12.18 -28.12
N THR A 169 -40.75 10.91 -28.06
CA THR A 169 -40.90 10.07 -26.86
C THR A 169 -39.93 10.53 -25.79
N ARG A 170 -40.38 10.64 -24.53
CA ARG A 170 -39.51 11.02 -23.40
C ARG A 170 -38.72 9.81 -22.90
N MET A 171 -37.48 10.00 -22.45
CA MET A 171 -36.68 8.91 -21.88
C MET A 171 -37.39 8.19 -20.73
N LYS A 172 -38.06 8.95 -19.84
CA LYS A 172 -38.86 8.35 -18.75
C LYS A 172 -39.97 7.44 -19.27
N GLN A 173 -40.67 7.87 -20.32
CA GLN A 173 -41.72 7.07 -20.94
C GLN A 173 -41.12 5.79 -21.53
N ALA A 174 -39.99 5.88 -22.22
CA ALA A 174 -39.32 4.70 -22.78
C ALA A 174 -38.89 3.71 -21.68
N LEU A 175 -38.37 4.17 -20.54
CA LEU A 175 -38.07 3.33 -19.38
C LEU A 175 -39.32 2.63 -18.83
N GLU A 176 -40.44 3.36 -18.71
CA GLU A 176 -41.74 2.82 -18.28
C GLU A 176 -42.27 1.77 -19.27
N ASP A 177 -42.21 2.05 -20.57
CA ASP A 177 -42.72 1.19 -21.64
C ASP A 177 -41.99 -0.17 -21.68
N ILE A 178 -40.68 -0.17 -21.45
CA ILE A 178 -39.89 -1.40 -21.41
C ILE A 178 -39.84 -2.07 -20.03
N GLY A 179 -40.35 -1.41 -18.98
CA GLY A 179 -40.36 -1.93 -17.61
C GLY A 179 -39.03 -1.81 -16.86
N TYR A 180 -38.16 -0.87 -17.25
CA TYR A 180 -36.84 -0.62 -16.64
C TYR A 180 -36.76 0.70 -15.88
N LEU A 181 -37.88 1.37 -15.59
CA LEU A 181 -37.92 2.43 -14.59
C LEU A 181 -37.84 1.80 -13.19
N GLY A 182 -36.62 1.65 -12.66
CA GLY A 182 -36.36 1.00 -11.39
C GLY A 182 -36.76 1.84 -10.16
N GLU A 183 -36.95 1.15 -9.03
CA GLU A 183 -37.26 1.78 -7.74
C GLU A 183 -36.01 2.26 -6.99
N THR A 184 -34.83 1.71 -7.32
CA THR A 184 -33.57 2.09 -6.67
C THR A 184 -33.18 3.50 -7.12
N LYS A 185 -32.80 4.38 -6.20
CA LYS A 185 -32.31 5.70 -6.59
C LYS A 185 -31.06 5.58 -7.45
N ALA A 186 -31.01 6.36 -8.53
CA ALA A 186 -29.81 6.49 -9.37
C ALA A 186 -28.77 7.38 -8.66
N ASP A 187 -28.16 6.84 -7.59
CA ASP A 187 -27.18 7.52 -6.75
C ASP A 187 -26.15 6.49 -6.22
N TYR A 188 -24.87 6.75 -6.43
CA TYR A 188 -23.76 5.91 -5.99
C TYR A 188 -23.71 5.68 -4.48
N ARG A 189 -24.40 6.50 -3.68
CA ARG A 189 -24.48 6.34 -2.22
C ARG A 189 -25.46 5.24 -1.83
N GLU A 190 -26.51 5.06 -2.62
CA GLU A 190 -27.58 4.07 -2.38
C GLU A 190 -27.24 2.74 -3.06
N ASN A 191 -26.52 2.79 -4.18
CA ASN A 191 -26.08 1.61 -4.93
C ASN A 191 -24.59 1.67 -5.27
N GLY A 192 -23.76 1.72 -4.22
CA GLY A 192 -22.33 2.01 -4.35
C GLY A 192 -21.45 0.81 -4.67
N LEU A 193 -20.39 1.06 -5.44
CA LEU A 193 -19.35 0.10 -5.79
C LEU A 193 -18.09 0.30 -4.92
N ALA A 194 -17.38 -0.78 -4.62
CA ALA A 194 -16.06 -0.73 -3.99
C ALA A 194 -15.00 -0.25 -5.00
N CYS A 195 -15.11 -0.72 -6.24
CA CYS A 195 -14.35 -0.27 -7.40
C CYS A 195 -15.10 -0.63 -8.68
N HIS A 196 -14.66 -0.13 -9.84
CA HIS A 196 -15.22 -0.46 -11.15
C HIS A 196 -14.13 -0.82 -12.17
N PHE A 197 -14.31 -1.94 -12.88
CA PHE A 197 -13.46 -2.36 -13.99
C PHE A 197 -14.28 -2.47 -15.27
N GLU A 198 -13.85 -1.77 -16.31
CA GLU A 198 -14.50 -1.85 -17.62
C GLU A 198 -13.57 -2.49 -18.65
N LEU A 199 -14.03 -3.56 -19.28
CA LEU A 199 -13.38 -4.12 -20.46
C LEU A 199 -14.05 -3.54 -21.69
N HIS A 200 -13.23 -3.12 -22.65
CA HIS A 200 -13.72 -2.50 -23.86
C HIS A 200 -12.81 -2.81 -25.06
N ILE A 201 -13.33 -2.64 -26.28
CA ILE A 201 -12.46 -2.60 -27.46
C ILE A 201 -11.69 -1.28 -27.49
N GLU A 202 -10.50 -1.29 -28.08
CA GLU A 202 -9.83 -0.05 -28.41
C GLU A 202 -10.57 0.68 -29.54
N GLN A 203 -11.06 1.89 -29.26
CA GLN A 203 -11.64 2.78 -30.27
C GLN A 203 -10.53 3.63 -30.93
N GLY A 204 -9.57 2.92 -31.53
CA GLY A 204 -8.36 3.44 -32.14
C GLY A 204 -7.41 2.30 -32.56
N PRO A 205 -6.40 2.57 -33.40
CA PRO A 205 -5.56 1.51 -33.96
C PRO A 205 -4.24 1.31 -33.21
N LEU A 206 -4.07 1.85 -31.99
CA LEU A 206 -2.76 1.93 -31.33
C LEU A 206 -2.26 0.54 -30.89
N LEU A 207 -3.08 -0.29 -30.25
CA LEU A 207 -2.67 -1.63 -29.84
C LEU A 207 -2.31 -2.48 -31.05
N GLU A 208 -3.13 -2.46 -32.12
CA GLU A 208 -2.84 -3.20 -33.35
C GLU A 208 -1.55 -2.69 -34.02
N ARG A 209 -1.37 -1.37 -34.13
CA ARG A 209 -0.18 -0.75 -34.75
C ARG A 209 1.10 -1.03 -33.98
N GLU A 210 1.04 -1.01 -32.65
CA GLU A 210 2.19 -1.27 -31.77
C GLU A 210 2.39 -2.78 -31.49
N GLY A 211 1.54 -3.65 -32.05
CA GLY A 211 1.60 -5.10 -31.88
C GLY A 211 1.38 -5.55 -30.43
N LYS A 212 0.48 -4.86 -29.70
CA LYS A 212 0.14 -5.12 -28.30
C LYS A 212 -1.20 -5.81 -28.19
N SER A 213 -1.32 -6.72 -27.22
CA SER A 213 -2.52 -7.53 -27.02
C SER A 213 -3.47 -6.97 -25.96
N VAL A 214 -2.97 -6.17 -25.01
CA VAL A 214 -3.77 -5.59 -23.92
C VAL A 214 -3.36 -4.15 -23.61
N GLY A 215 -4.32 -3.24 -23.63
CA GLY A 215 -4.16 -1.86 -23.17
C GLY A 215 -4.57 -1.71 -21.70
N ILE A 216 -3.68 -1.19 -20.86
CA ILE A 216 -4.00 -0.79 -19.49
C ILE A 216 -4.37 0.69 -19.50
N VAL A 217 -5.66 0.99 -19.35
CA VAL A 217 -6.12 2.36 -19.42
C VAL A 217 -5.84 3.05 -18.08
N THR A 218 -5.18 4.19 -18.14
CA THR A 218 -4.75 4.99 -16.97
C THR A 218 -5.60 6.24 -16.77
N SER A 219 -6.32 6.67 -17.80
CA SER A 219 -7.14 7.88 -17.80
C SER A 219 -8.05 7.98 -19.04
N VAL A 220 -9.07 8.82 -18.96
CA VAL A 220 -9.94 9.23 -20.07
C VAL A 220 -9.73 10.72 -20.33
N GLN A 221 -9.62 11.11 -21.60
CA GLN A 221 -9.37 12.50 -21.99
C GLN A 221 -10.60 13.41 -21.81
N GLY A 222 -10.39 14.73 -21.77
CA GLY A 222 -11.47 15.71 -21.63
C GLY A 222 -12.17 15.99 -22.97
N MET A 223 -13.49 16.25 -22.93
CA MET A 223 -14.32 16.45 -24.12
C MET A 223 -15.40 17.51 -23.90
N LYS A 224 -15.68 18.33 -24.92
CA LYS A 224 -16.79 19.29 -24.92
C LYS A 224 -17.44 19.39 -26.29
N TRP A 225 -18.77 19.50 -26.28
CA TRP A 225 -19.56 19.76 -27.47
C TRP A 225 -20.13 21.18 -27.43
N PHE A 226 -20.04 21.85 -28.58
CA PHE A 226 -20.54 23.21 -28.76
C PHE A 226 -21.48 23.26 -29.97
N ALA A 227 -22.74 23.61 -29.73
CA ALA A 227 -23.67 23.94 -30.80
C ALA A 227 -23.43 25.38 -31.27
N VAL A 228 -23.26 25.54 -32.57
CA VAL A 228 -23.02 26.81 -33.23
C VAL A 228 -24.17 27.11 -34.17
N ARG A 229 -24.79 28.28 -34.00
CA ARG A 229 -25.80 28.81 -34.90
C ARG A 229 -25.21 29.98 -35.67
N VAL A 230 -25.06 29.82 -36.98
CA VAL A 230 -24.70 30.89 -37.92
C VAL A 230 -25.99 31.52 -38.43
N THR A 231 -26.08 32.85 -38.38
CA THR A 231 -27.22 33.64 -38.83
C THR A 231 -26.79 34.52 -39.99
N GLY A 232 -27.64 34.59 -41.02
CA GLY A 232 -27.49 35.44 -42.20
C GLY A 232 -28.84 36.03 -42.59
N VAL A 233 -28.99 36.39 -43.87
CA VAL A 233 -30.20 37.03 -44.41
C VAL A 233 -30.76 36.22 -45.58
N GLU A 234 -32.03 35.85 -45.50
CA GLU A 234 -32.71 35.11 -46.57
C GLU A 234 -32.82 35.97 -47.84
N GLY A 235 -32.64 35.35 -49.00
CA GLY A 235 -32.84 36.03 -50.28
C GLY A 235 -33.01 35.06 -51.44
N HIS A 236 -33.45 35.56 -52.60
CA HIS A 236 -33.57 34.73 -53.79
C HIS A 236 -32.21 34.61 -54.50
N ALA A 237 -31.73 33.38 -54.70
CA ALA A 237 -30.38 33.09 -55.19
C ALA A 237 -30.04 33.77 -56.52
N GLY A 238 -31.03 33.97 -57.40
CA GLY A 238 -30.86 34.64 -58.70
C GLY A 238 -31.15 36.15 -58.72
N ALA A 239 -31.82 36.71 -57.69
CA ALA A 239 -32.27 38.12 -57.71
C ALA A 239 -31.43 39.02 -56.79
N THR A 240 -30.99 38.48 -55.64
CA THR A 240 -30.06 39.18 -54.75
C THR A 240 -28.71 39.33 -55.45
N GLN A 241 -28.11 40.51 -55.50
CA GLN A 241 -26.77 40.68 -56.11
C GLN A 241 -25.69 40.00 -55.26
N MET A 242 -24.53 39.67 -55.84
CA MET A 242 -23.43 38.99 -55.10
C MET A 242 -22.77 39.88 -54.02
N PRO A 243 -22.48 41.18 -54.25
CA PRO A 243 -21.93 42.04 -53.21
C PRO A 243 -22.92 42.21 -52.04
N GLY A 244 -22.43 42.07 -50.80
CA GLY A 244 -23.22 42.31 -49.59
C GLY A 244 -24.17 41.17 -49.18
N ARG A 245 -24.08 39.98 -49.80
CA ARG A 245 -24.85 38.82 -49.33
C ARG A 245 -24.38 38.37 -47.96
N SER A 246 -25.34 38.05 -47.11
CA SER A 246 -25.14 37.43 -45.80
C SER A 246 -25.57 35.97 -45.86
N ASP A 247 -24.84 35.15 -46.61
CA ASP A 247 -25.17 33.74 -46.84
C ASP A 247 -24.64 32.86 -45.71
N ALA A 248 -25.55 32.37 -44.86
CA ALA A 248 -25.17 31.57 -43.68
C ALA A 248 -24.44 30.26 -44.05
N ILE A 249 -24.70 29.67 -45.22
CA ILE A 249 -24.00 28.44 -45.66
C ILE A 249 -22.55 28.74 -46.01
N VAL A 250 -22.31 29.84 -46.72
CA VAL A 250 -20.95 30.25 -47.09
C VAL A 250 -20.13 30.55 -45.84
N THR A 251 -20.67 31.34 -44.91
CA THR A 251 -20.01 31.64 -43.64
C THR A 251 -19.76 30.36 -42.83
N ALA A 252 -20.77 29.50 -42.68
CA ALA A 252 -20.63 28.24 -41.96
C ALA A 252 -19.52 27.35 -42.56
N SER A 253 -19.37 27.29 -43.89
CA SER A 253 -18.29 26.52 -44.52
C SER A 253 -16.88 26.99 -44.13
N ARG A 254 -16.70 28.31 -43.96
CA ARG A 254 -15.45 28.92 -43.50
C ARG A 254 -15.19 28.61 -42.04
N LEU A 255 -16.22 28.75 -41.19
CA LEU A 255 -16.11 28.42 -39.77
C LEU A 255 -15.79 26.93 -39.57
N ILE A 256 -16.46 26.03 -40.27
CA ILE A 256 -16.21 24.58 -40.21
C ILE A 256 -14.76 24.25 -40.63
N THR A 257 -14.25 24.92 -41.66
CA THR A 257 -12.85 24.76 -42.09
C THR A 257 -11.89 25.24 -41.00
N ALA A 258 -12.18 26.38 -40.36
CA ALA A 258 -11.37 26.92 -39.27
C ALA A 258 -11.31 26.00 -38.04
N VAL A 259 -12.36 25.22 -37.75
CA VAL A 259 -12.33 24.21 -36.67
C VAL A 259 -11.20 23.20 -36.90
N ARG A 260 -11.13 22.62 -38.11
CA ARG A 260 -10.09 21.65 -38.49
C ARG A 260 -8.71 22.29 -38.48
N ASP A 261 -8.57 23.44 -39.12
CA ASP A 261 -7.27 24.07 -39.32
C ASP A 261 -6.69 24.54 -37.98
N THR A 262 -7.51 25.11 -37.09
CA THR A 262 -7.09 25.48 -35.72
C THR A 262 -6.64 24.26 -34.90
N ALA A 263 -7.34 23.14 -35.00
CA ALA A 263 -6.91 21.91 -34.31
C ALA A 263 -5.58 21.36 -34.85
N LEU A 264 -5.38 21.40 -36.18
CA LEU A 264 -4.13 20.98 -36.82
C LEU A 264 -2.95 21.88 -36.45
N GLU A 265 -3.15 23.21 -36.47
CA GLU A 265 -2.09 24.19 -36.20
C GLU A 265 -1.71 24.25 -34.72
N SER A 266 -2.70 24.20 -33.82
CA SER A 266 -2.46 24.28 -32.38
C SER A 266 -1.84 23.01 -31.79
N GLN A 267 -2.09 21.84 -32.41
CA GLN A 267 -1.70 20.52 -31.91
C GLN A 267 -2.17 20.22 -30.47
N LEU A 268 -3.16 20.96 -29.96
CA LEU A 268 -3.69 20.80 -28.61
C LEU A 268 -4.60 19.57 -28.46
N GLY A 269 -5.19 19.09 -29.55
CA GLY A 269 -6.14 17.99 -29.53
C GLY A 269 -6.81 17.81 -30.89
N VAL A 270 -8.00 17.21 -30.86
CA VAL A 270 -8.82 17.02 -32.07
C VAL A 270 -10.11 17.84 -31.96
N ALA A 271 -10.53 18.45 -33.06
CA ALA A 271 -11.81 19.08 -33.19
C ALA A 271 -12.50 18.65 -34.48
N THR A 272 -13.80 18.38 -34.45
CA THR A 272 -14.55 17.85 -35.62
C THR A 272 -15.97 18.39 -35.64
N VAL A 273 -16.49 18.62 -36.85
CA VAL A 273 -17.91 18.93 -37.07
C VAL A 273 -18.58 17.74 -37.73
N GLY A 274 -19.43 17.02 -37.00
CA GLY A 274 -20.12 15.81 -37.49
C GLY A 274 -21.58 16.04 -37.90
N VAL A 275 -22.19 17.15 -37.48
CA VAL A 275 -23.61 17.44 -37.72
C VAL A 275 -23.74 18.85 -38.28
N ILE A 276 -24.47 18.99 -39.38
CA ILE A 276 -24.84 20.28 -39.99
C ILE A 276 -26.31 20.26 -40.42
N LYS A 277 -27.02 21.37 -40.20
CA LYS A 277 -28.41 21.56 -40.61
C LYS A 277 -28.62 22.98 -41.14
N SER A 278 -29.22 23.10 -42.32
CA SER A 278 -29.64 24.38 -42.89
C SER A 278 -31.13 24.61 -42.65
N ASP A 279 -31.52 25.88 -42.49
CA ASP A 279 -32.94 26.28 -42.39
C ASP A 279 -33.72 25.98 -43.68
N THR A 280 -33.03 26.02 -44.82
CA THR A 280 -33.62 25.76 -46.14
C THR A 280 -33.00 24.55 -46.80
N SER A 281 -33.82 23.83 -47.56
CA SER A 281 -33.41 22.77 -48.51
C SER A 281 -33.61 23.19 -49.98
N SER A 282 -33.93 24.46 -50.24
CA SER A 282 -34.16 25.02 -51.57
C SER A 282 -32.85 25.50 -52.21
N GLN A 283 -32.55 25.05 -53.42
CA GLN A 283 -31.40 25.51 -54.21
C GLN A 283 -31.53 26.96 -54.70
N ALA A 284 -32.74 27.55 -54.64
CA ALA A 284 -33.03 28.90 -55.11
C ALA A 284 -33.06 29.95 -53.99
N THR A 285 -32.69 29.58 -52.76
CA THR A 285 -32.77 30.43 -51.57
C THR A 285 -31.39 30.59 -50.93
N ILE A 286 -30.97 31.82 -50.67
CA ILE A 286 -29.81 32.13 -49.82
C ILE A 286 -30.22 31.81 -48.38
N SER A 287 -29.45 30.97 -47.69
CA SER A 287 -29.82 30.52 -46.35
C SER A 287 -29.67 31.63 -45.31
N ALA A 288 -30.71 31.83 -44.50
CA ALA A 288 -30.66 32.71 -43.33
C ALA A 288 -30.03 32.05 -42.10
N GLY A 289 -29.81 30.73 -42.11
CA GLY A 289 -29.37 30.04 -40.91
C GLY A 289 -28.81 28.65 -41.13
N VAL A 290 -27.73 28.37 -40.41
CA VAL A 290 -27.09 27.05 -40.36
C VAL A 290 -26.70 26.72 -38.92
N ASP A 291 -27.06 25.53 -38.48
CA ASP A 291 -26.63 24.95 -37.21
C ASP A 291 -25.58 23.87 -37.44
N PHE A 292 -24.53 23.85 -36.64
CA PHE A 292 -23.58 22.74 -36.59
C PHE A 292 -23.05 22.50 -35.18
N ILE A 293 -22.49 21.31 -34.93
CA ILE A 293 -21.93 20.93 -33.62
C ILE A 293 -20.43 20.67 -33.75
N ILE A 294 -19.64 21.29 -32.88
CA ILE A 294 -18.20 21.06 -32.74
C ILE A 294 -17.97 20.07 -31.59
N ASP A 295 -17.26 18.97 -31.85
CA ASP A 295 -16.71 18.06 -30.86
C ASP A 295 -15.23 18.39 -30.65
N VAL A 296 -14.86 18.84 -29.44
CA VAL A 296 -13.47 19.14 -29.05
C VAL A 296 -13.00 18.13 -28.00
N ARG A 297 -11.87 17.48 -28.26
CA ARG A 297 -11.27 16.53 -27.33
C ARG A 297 -9.78 16.76 -27.15
N CYS A 298 -9.33 16.83 -25.90
CA CYS A 298 -7.94 17.05 -25.53
C CYS A 298 -7.52 16.22 -24.32
N THR A 299 -6.21 16.02 -24.19
CA THR A 299 -5.58 15.27 -23.09
C THR A 299 -5.98 15.79 -21.71
N THR A 300 -6.18 17.11 -21.55
CA THR A 300 -6.56 17.78 -20.30
C THR A 300 -7.68 18.81 -20.50
N ASP A 301 -8.38 19.14 -19.42
CA ASP A 301 -9.48 20.11 -19.46
C ASP A 301 -9.03 21.52 -19.86
N ASP A 302 -7.85 21.94 -19.41
CA ASP A 302 -7.25 23.22 -19.78
C ASP A 302 -6.96 23.29 -21.28
N MET A 303 -6.48 22.18 -21.87
CA MET A 303 -6.24 22.11 -23.31
C MET A 303 -7.54 22.18 -24.11
N VAL A 304 -8.64 21.59 -23.60
CA VAL A 304 -9.97 21.73 -24.22
C VAL A 304 -10.39 23.20 -24.24
N GLU A 305 -10.23 23.92 -23.13
CA GLU A 305 -10.57 25.36 -23.07
C GLU A 305 -9.69 26.20 -23.99
N GLN A 306 -8.39 25.91 -24.08
CA GLN A 306 -7.47 26.60 -24.98
C GLN A 306 -7.85 26.37 -26.45
N LEU A 307 -8.11 25.12 -26.85
CA LEU A 307 -8.49 24.80 -28.22
C LEU A 307 -9.84 25.41 -28.59
N ALA A 308 -10.85 25.33 -27.72
CA ALA A 308 -12.14 25.97 -27.96
C ALA A 308 -12.00 27.50 -28.10
N THR A 309 -11.19 28.13 -27.23
CA THR A 309 -10.91 29.57 -27.31
C THR A 309 -10.26 29.95 -28.63
N ALA A 310 -9.25 29.19 -29.07
CA ALA A 310 -8.58 29.44 -30.36
C ALA A 310 -9.55 29.31 -31.55
N ILE A 311 -10.44 28.30 -31.53
CA ILE A 311 -11.46 28.11 -32.57
C ILE A 311 -12.39 29.32 -32.64
N PHE A 312 -12.88 29.81 -31.50
CA PHE A 312 -13.81 30.93 -31.48
C PHE A 312 -13.13 32.26 -31.83
N GLN A 313 -11.84 32.43 -31.51
CA GLN A 313 -11.05 33.56 -32.01
C GLN A 313 -10.91 33.53 -33.55
N ALA A 314 -10.71 32.36 -34.14
CA ALA A 314 -10.71 32.22 -35.59
C ALA A 314 -12.08 32.54 -36.21
N PHE A 315 -13.17 32.20 -35.52
CA PHE A 315 -14.53 32.56 -35.96
C PHE A 315 -14.73 34.07 -35.96
N ASP A 316 -14.31 34.76 -34.91
CA ASP A 316 -14.40 36.22 -34.81
C ASP A 316 -13.65 36.91 -35.95
N GLN A 317 -12.46 36.41 -36.30
CA GLN A 317 -11.66 36.93 -37.42
C GLN A 317 -12.37 36.75 -38.78
N ILE A 318 -12.99 35.58 -39.00
CA ILE A 318 -13.72 35.30 -40.25
C ILE A 318 -14.92 36.23 -40.38
N ILE A 319 -15.74 36.35 -39.34
CA ILE A 319 -16.93 37.22 -39.35
C ILE A 319 -16.55 38.68 -39.58
N ALA A 320 -15.52 39.17 -38.88
CA ALA A 320 -15.04 40.54 -39.07
C ALA A 320 -14.54 40.79 -40.51
N GLY A 321 -14.01 39.78 -41.19
CA GLY A 321 -13.53 39.87 -42.57
C GLY A 321 -14.60 39.83 -43.66
N GLU A 322 -15.81 39.33 -43.38
CA GLU A 322 -16.88 39.22 -44.39
C GLU A 322 -17.54 40.57 -44.73
N ASN A 323 -17.50 41.52 -43.80
CA ASN A 323 -18.10 42.86 -43.94
C ASN A 323 -19.56 42.82 -44.46
N ASN A 324 -20.36 41.89 -43.93
CA ASN A 324 -21.78 41.68 -44.20
C ASN A 324 -22.54 41.52 -42.87
N GLU A 325 -23.79 41.05 -42.90
CA GLU A 325 -24.65 40.89 -41.70
C GLU A 325 -24.61 39.47 -41.11
N THR A 326 -23.60 38.66 -41.42
CA THR A 326 -23.49 37.32 -40.84
C THR A 326 -22.99 37.38 -39.41
N SER A 327 -23.48 36.47 -38.57
CA SER A 327 -23.07 36.37 -37.17
C SER A 327 -23.16 34.93 -36.70
N TYR A 328 -22.57 34.62 -35.54
CA TYR A 328 -22.70 33.31 -34.93
C TYR A 328 -22.96 33.40 -33.43
N THR A 329 -23.57 32.35 -32.88
CA THR A 329 -23.69 32.15 -31.42
C THR A 329 -23.23 30.74 -31.08
N VAL A 330 -22.69 30.57 -29.87
CA VAL A 330 -22.17 29.29 -29.38
C VAL A 330 -22.86 28.94 -28.07
N THR A 331 -23.32 27.69 -27.96
CA THR A 331 -23.85 27.12 -26.72
C THR A 331 -23.12 25.82 -26.42
N ARG A 332 -22.53 25.69 -25.23
CA ARG A 332 -21.99 24.40 -24.77
C ARG A 332 -23.16 23.45 -24.49
N THR A 333 -23.27 22.37 -25.24
CA THR A 333 -24.39 21.41 -25.13
C THR A 333 -24.06 20.21 -24.27
N TRP A 334 -22.78 19.83 -24.17
CA TRP A 334 -22.34 18.69 -23.38
C TRP A 334 -20.85 18.83 -23.02
N GLY A 335 -20.41 18.15 -21.96
CA GLY A 335 -19.00 18.05 -21.63
C GLY A 335 -18.69 16.99 -20.59
N MET A 336 -17.50 16.41 -20.70
CA MET A 336 -16.94 15.43 -19.79
C MET A 336 -15.51 15.83 -19.42
N PRO A 337 -15.22 16.05 -18.13
CA PRO A 337 -13.88 16.42 -17.69
C PRO A 337 -12.90 15.23 -17.74
N GLN A 338 -11.61 15.51 -17.92
CA GLN A 338 -10.53 14.51 -17.88
C GLN A 338 -10.60 13.70 -16.60
N SER A 339 -10.53 12.38 -16.72
CA SER A 339 -10.59 11.45 -15.58
C SER A 339 -9.30 10.66 -15.44
N THR A 340 -8.74 10.59 -14.23
CA THR A 340 -7.52 9.83 -13.92
C THR A 340 -7.90 8.64 -13.04
N PHE A 341 -7.37 7.46 -13.37
CA PHE A 341 -7.74 6.21 -12.72
C PHE A 341 -6.88 5.87 -11.50
N HIS A 342 -7.43 5.04 -10.63
CA HIS A 342 -6.83 4.76 -9.33
C HIS A 342 -5.66 3.78 -9.46
N PRO A 343 -4.47 4.05 -8.85
CA PRO A 343 -3.28 3.22 -9.01
C PRO A 343 -3.52 1.74 -8.70
N TRP A 344 -4.29 1.41 -7.67
CA TRP A 344 -4.54 0.00 -7.32
C TRP A 344 -5.36 -0.76 -8.37
N CYS A 345 -6.28 -0.08 -9.07
CA CYS A 345 -7.05 -0.71 -10.14
C CYS A 345 -6.17 -0.87 -11.39
N ILE A 346 -5.32 0.13 -11.68
CA ILE A 346 -4.30 0.04 -12.74
C ILE A 346 -3.35 -1.15 -12.46
N ASP A 347 -2.85 -1.27 -11.23
CA ASP A 347 -1.99 -2.38 -10.81
C ASP A 347 -2.69 -3.74 -10.96
N ALA A 348 -3.98 -3.82 -10.64
CA ALA A 348 -4.75 -5.06 -10.77
C ALA A 348 -4.90 -5.47 -12.24
N CYS A 349 -5.27 -4.54 -13.12
CA CYS A 349 -5.32 -4.78 -14.56
C CYS A 349 -3.94 -5.16 -15.11
N ARG A 350 -2.88 -4.47 -14.67
CA ARG A 350 -1.50 -4.74 -15.11
C ARG A 350 -1.03 -6.12 -14.67
N ALA A 351 -1.24 -6.49 -13.40
CA ALA A 351 -0.87 -7.80 -12.89
C ALA A 351 -1.61 -8.93 -13.63
N ALA A 352 -2.90 -8.73 -13.90
CA ALA A 352 -3.71 -9.66 -14.68
C ALA A 352 -3.22 -9.80 -16.13
N ALA A 353 -2.92 -8.67 -16.79
CA ALA A 353 -2.41 -8.68 -18.16
C ALA A 353 -1.00 -9.28 -18.27
N LEU A 354 -0.10 -8.95 -17.34
CA LEU A 354 1.24 -9.54 -17.26
C LEU A 354 1.18 -11.07 -17.14
N LYS A 355 0.26 -11.57 -16.31
CA LYS A 355 0.01 -13.02 -16.17
C LYS A 355 -0.51 -13.63 -17.47
N ALA A 356 -1.36 -12.91 -18.22
CA ALA A 356 -2.01 -13.44 -19.41
C ALA A 356 -1.11 -13.46 -20.66
N VAL A 357 -0.31 -12.41 -20.89
CA VAL A 357 0.42 -12.22 -22.16
C VAL A 357 1.89 -11.79 -22.03
N GLY A 358 2.37 -11.46 -20.82
CA GLY A 358 3.74 -10.95 -20.62
C GLY A 358 3.88 -9.43 -20.85
N GLU A 359 5.03 -8.87 -20.45
CA GLU A 359 5.27 -7.42 -20.43
C GLU A 359 5.38 -6.79 -21.83
N ASP A 360 5.89 -7.54 -22.80
CA ASP A 360 6.04 -7.08 -24.18
C ASP A 360 4.71 -6.95 -24.93
N GLN A 361 3.64 -7.54 -24.41
CA GLN A 361 2.30 -7.53 -25.02
C GLN A 361 1.33 -6.52 -24.37
N ILE A 362 1.78 -5.79 -23.34
CA ILE A 362 0.97 -4.79 -22.65
C ILE A 362 1.40 -3.36 -22.99
N MET A 363 0.48 -2.42 -22.87
CA MET A 363 0.77 -0.99 -23.03
C MET A 363 -0.13 -0.14 -22.14
N ASP A 364 0.45 0.80 -21.41
CA ASP A 364 -0.32 1.85 -20.73
C ASP A 364 -0.89 2.84 -21.75
N MET A 365 -2.17 3.19 -21.62
CA MET A 365 -2.79 4.13 -22.54
C MET A 365 -3.82 5.04 -21.89
N LYS A 366 -4.11 6.15 -22.58
CA LYS A 366 -5.20 7.07 -22.25
C LYS A 366 -6.31 6.83 -23.27
N SER A 367 -7.55 6.64 -22.79
CA SER A 367 -8.70 6.55 -23.70
C SER A 367 -8.97 7.90 -24.35
N ARG A 368 -9.13 7.85 -25.67
CA ARG A 368 -9.52 8.99 -26.50
C ARG A 368 -11.05 9.07 -26.71
N ALA A 369 -11.76 8.02 -26.35
CA ALA A 369 -13.21 7.96 -26.36
C ALA A 369 -13.79 8.18 -24.96
N GLY A 370 -15.08 8.51 -24.90
CA GLY A 370 -15.80 8.58 -23.63
C GLY A 370 -16.18 7.16 -23.20
N HIS A 371 -16.23 6.92 -21.90
CA HIS A 371 -16.70 5.67 -21.32
C HIS A 371 -17.35 5.93 -19.97
N ASP A 372 -18.27 5.07 -19.56
CA ASP A 372 -18.96 5.17 -18.26
C ASP A 372 -17.98 5.22 -17.09
N THR A 373 -16.83 4.54 -17.21
CA THR A 373 -15.78 4.55 -16.18
C THR A 373 -15.22 5.95 -15.89
N ALA A 374 -15.36 6.91 -16.80
CA ALA A 374 -15.03 8.31 -16.52
C ALA A 374 -15.87 8.87 -15.36
N TRP A 375 -17.17 8.57 -15.32
CA TRP A 375 -18.06 8.98 -14.22
C TRP A 375 -17.87 8.13 -12.98
N THR A 376 -17.70 6.81 -13.10
CA THR A 376 -17.48 5.95 -11.92
C THR A 376 -16.19 6.31 -11.19
N SER A 377 -15.12 6.68 -11.91
CA SER A 377 -13.84 7.11 -11.34
C SER A 377 -13.93 8.34 -10.42
N ARG A 378 -15.02 9.12 -10.50
CA ARG A 378 -15.28 10.26 -9.62
C ARG A 378 -15.74 9.85 -8.23
N VAL A 379 -16.28 8.64 -8.07
CA VAL A 379 -16.96 8.20 -6.85
C VAL A 379 -16.42 6.87 -6.30
N CYS A 380 -15.73 6.07 -7.10
CA CYS A 380 -15.02 4.88 -6.65
C CYS A 380 -13.71 4.63 -7.44
N PRO A 381 -12.72 3.94 -6.84
CA PRO A 381 -11.54 3.45 -7.55
C PRO A 381 -11.92 2.74 -8.83
N SER A 382 -11.32 3.11 -9.96
CA SER A 382 -11.68 2.51 -11.25
C SER A 382 -10.49 2.40 -12.19
N SER A 383 -10.56 1.50 -13.17
CA SER A 383 -9.64 1.38 -14.32
C SER A 383 -10.32 0.64 -15.47
N MET A 384 -9.69 0.60 -16.65
CA MET A 384 -10.22 -0.12 -17.80
C MET A 384 -9.15 -0.98 -18.48
N ILE A 385 -9.64 -1.96 -19.24
CA ILE A 385 -8.86 -2.88 -20.06
C ILE A 385 -9.29 -2.67 -21.51
N PHE A 386 -8.34 -2.45 -22.41
CA PHE A 386 -8.58 -2.45 -23.85
C PHE A 386 -8.03 -3.68 -24.54
N VAL A 387 -8.77 -4.15 -25.54
CA VAL A 387 -8.32 -5.18 -26.48
C VAL A 387 -8.30 -4.65 -27.92
N PRO A 388 -7.43 -5.16 -28.81
CA PRO A 388 -7.29 -4.63 -30.16
C PRO A 388 -8.57 -4.80 -30.99
N SER A 389 -9.00 -3.72 -31.64
CA SER A 389 -10.01 -3.76 -32.71
C SER A 389 -9.33 -3.59 -34.07
N LYS A 390 -9.76 -4.37 -35.05
CA LYS A 390 -9.19 -4.38 -36.41
C LYS A 390 -9.29 -3.00 -37.05
N ASP A 391 -8.16 -2.49 -37.55
CA ASP A 391 -8.01 -1.15 -38.15
C ASP A 391 -8.45 0.00 -37.20
N GLY A 392 -8.61 -0.28 -35.90
CA GLY A 392 -9.14 0.66 -34.90
C GLY A 392 -10.59 1.09 -35.12
N ILE A 393 -11.36 0.31 -35.88
CA ILE A 393 -12.74 0.64 -36.25
C ILE A 393 -13.68 0.42 -35.05
N SER A 394 -14.55 1.40 -34.82
CA SER A 394 -15.68 1.38 -33.85
C SER A 394 -16.86 2.17 -34.41
N HIS A 395 -18.04 2.08 -33.79
CA HIS A 395 -19.28 2.74 -34.26
C HIS A 395 -19.61 2.44 -35.74
N ASN A 396 -19.21 1.25 -36.21
CA ASN A 396 -19.29 0.89 -37.62
C ASN A 396 -19.65 -0.58 -37.79
N PRO A 397 -20.42 -0.96 -38.82
CA PRO A 397 -20.77 -2.34 -39.07
C PRO A 397 -19.58 -3.29 -39.28
N ASN A 398 -18.43 -2.76 -39.71
CA ASN A 398 -17.20 -3.53 -39.94
C ASN A 398 -16.32 -3.72 -38.70
N GLU A 399 -16.75 -3.22 -37.53
CA GLU A 399 -16.04 -3.42 -36.26
C GLU A 399 -15.79 -4.91 -36.01
N TYR A 400 -14.53 -5.23 -35.69
CA TYR A 400 -14.12 -6.60 -35.48
C TYR A 400 -13.00 -6.69 -34.45
N THR A 401 -13.29 -7.38 -33.35
CA THR A 401 -12.29 -7.89 -32.41
C THR A 401 -12.32 -9.41 -32.50
N SER A 402 -11.15 -10.05 -32.55
CA SER A 402 -11.10 -11.50 -32.72
C SER A 402 -11.63 -12.23 -31.47
N PRO A 403 -12.18 -13.45 -31.60
CA PRO A 403 -12.61 -14.24 -30.45
C PRO A 403 -11.51 -14.44 -29.40
N GLU A 404 -10.25 -14.56 -29.84
CA GLU A 404 -9.09 -14.71 -28.97
C GLU A 404 -8.83 -13.44 -28.14
N HIS A 405 -8.90 -12.26 -28.76
CA HIS A 405 -8.78 -10.99 -28.05
C HIS A 405 -9.97 -10.75 -27.10
N CYS A 406 -11.19 -11.12 -27.48
CA CYS A 406 -12.36 -11.04 -26.60
C CYS A 406 -12.16 -11.92 -25.35
N ALA A 407 -11.75 -13.17 -25.54
CA ALA A 407 -11.49 -14.11 -24.45
C ALA A 407 -10.31 -13.66 -23.58
N LEU A 408 -9.26 -13.10 -24.17
CA LEU A 408 -8.13 -12.53 -23.46
C LEU A 408 -8.58 -11.35 -22.57
N GLY A 409 -9.34 -10.41 -23.11
CA GLY A 409 -9.88 -9.28 -22.35
C GLY A 409 -10.72 -9.74 -21.16
N ALA A 410 -11.61 -10.71 -21.37
CA ALA A 410 -12.43 -11.31 -20.32
C ALA A 410 -11.58 -12.03 -19.26
N GLN A 411 -10.50 -12.70 -19.67
CA GLN A 411 -9.58 -13.36 -18.75
C GLN A 411 -8.82 -12.35 -17.90
N VAL A 412 -8.35 -11.24 -18.49
CA VAL A 412 -7.70 -10.15 -17.76
C VAL A 412 -8.68 -9.51 -16.79
N LEU A 413 -9.96 -9.33 -17.17
CA LEU A 413 -11.00 -8.83 -16.29
C LEU A 413 -11.22 -9.76 -15.09
N LEU A 414 -11.37 -11.08 -15.31
CA LEU A 414 -11.48 -12.09 -14.26
C LEU A 414 -10.30 -12.02 -13.28
N ASP A 415 -9.08 -12.05 -13.81
CA ASP A 415 -7.87 -12.05 -13.00
C ASP A 415 -7.68 -10.71 -12.25
N ALA A 416 -8.08 -9.58 -12.85
CA ALA A 416 -8.01 -8.26 -12.21
C ALA A 416 -8.96 -8.14 -11.03
N ILE A 417 -10.21 -8.60 -11.17
CA ILE A 417 -11.18 -8.58 -10.06
C ILE A 417 -10.72 -9.49 -8.91
N LEU A 418 -10.16 -10.66 -9.21
CA LEU A 418 -9.67 -11.60 -8.20
C LEU A 418 -8.41 -11.08 -7.53
N PHE A 419 -7.51 -10.44 -8.30
CA PHE A 419 -6.34 -9.80 -7.73
C PHE A 419 -6.73 -8.66 -6.80
N TYR A 420 -7.68 -7.82 -7.20
CA TYR A 420 -8.18 -6.73 -6.37
C TYR A 420 -8.89 -7.24 -5.11
N ASP A 421 -9.75 -8.26 -5.25
CA ASP A 421 -10.44 -8.93 -4.13
C ASP A 421 -9.43 -9.56 -3.15
N GLN A 422 -8.42 -10.28 -3.64
CA GLN A 422 -7.37 -10.86 -2.81
C GLN A 422 -6.49 -9.80 -2.17
N LYS A 423 -6.14 -8.74 -2.92
CA LYS A 423 -5.34 -7.63 -2.39
C LYS A 423 -6.13 -6.90 -1.31
N LEU A 424 -7.44 -6.72 -1.44
CA LEU A 424 -8.28 -6.21 -0.36
C LEU A 424 -8.45 -7.22 0.78
N ALA A 425 -8.63 -8.50 0.52
CA ALA A 425 -8.68 -9.51 1.58
C ALA A 425 -7.37 -9.58 2.40
N ARG A 426 -6.23 -9.33 1.75
CA ARG A 426 -4.88 -9.31 2.34
C ARG A 426 -4.49 -7.95 2.95
N ASN A 427 -4.91 -6.85 2.34
CA ASN A 427 -4.62 -5.47 2.76
C ASN A 427 -5.76 -4.83 3.54
N LEU A 428 -6.86 -5.55 3.80
CA LEU A 428 -7.76 -5.19 4.87
C LEU A 428 -6.92 -5.32 6.14
N PRO A 429 -6.68 -4.23 6.88
CA PRO A 429 -6.59 -4.41 8.31
C PRO A 429 -7.89 -5.09 8.74
N LYS A 430 -7.86 -6.40 9.01
CA LYS A 430 -8.78 -6.94 10.01
C LYS A 430 -8.31 -6.40 11.35
N ALA A 431 -8.74 -5.17 11.60
CA ALA A 431 -9.06 -4.70 12.91
C ALA A 431 -10.33 -3.87 12.76
N SER A 432 -11.47 -4.42 13.19
CA SER A 432 -12.57 -3.64 13.77
C SER A 432 -12.14 -2.85 15.01
N HIS A 433 -10.83 -2.61 15.20
CA HIS A 433 -10.21 -2.06 16.38
C HIS A 433 -9.57 -0.74 16.00
N THR A 434 -10.06 0.32 16.62
CA THR A 434 -9.50 1.65 16.48
C THR A 434 -8.23 1.75 17.32
N ILE A 435 -7.10 2.08 16.70
CA ILE A 435 -5.87 2.43 17.41
C ILE A 435 -5.86 3.94 17.63
N LYS A 436 -5.56 4.36 18.86
CA LYS A 436 -5.33 5.78 19.19
C LYS A 436 -3.95 5.95 19.78
N ILE A 437 -3.18 6.88 19.20
CA ILE A 437 -1.86 7.27 19.69
C ILE A 437 -1.96 8.73 20.09
N ILE A 438 -1.56 9.05 21.31
CA ILE A 438 -1.55 10.41 21.85
C ILE A 438 -0.15 10.81 22.25
N GLU A 439 0.14 12.09 22.22
CA GLU A 439 1.41 12.64 22.68
C GLU A 439 1.18 14.00 23.32
N LYS A 440 1.79 14.22 24.50
CA LYS A 440 1.62 15.42 25.31
C LYS A 440 2.19 16.67 24.62
N TYR A 441 3.30 16.53 23.91
CA TYR A 441 4.02 17.65 23.31
C TYR A 441 3.69 17.83 21.83
N PRO A 442 3.46 19.06 21.34
CA PRO A 442 3.29 19.29 19.91
C PRO A 442 4.59 19.03 19.15
N LYS A 443 4.48 18.63 17.87
CA LYS A 443 5.63 18.31 16.99
C LYS A 443 6.71 19.40 17.00
N SER A 444 6.31 20.68 17.02
CA SER A 444 7.24 21.83 17.04
C SER A 444 8.20 21.83 18.23
N SER A 445 7.84 21.18 19.34
CA SER A 445 8.68 21.07 20.54
C SER A 445 9.38 19.72 20.67
N GLN A 446 8.94 18.69 19.93
CA GLN A 446 9.49 17.33 20.02
C GLN A 446 10.96 17.24 19.63
N ASP A 447 11.39 18.06 18.66
CA ASP A 447 12.79 18.17 18.23
C ASP A 447 13.75 18.51 19.38
N GLN A 448 13.27 19.16 20.44
CA GLN A 448 14.07 19.51 21.61
C GLN A 448 14.26 18.32 22.58
N TYR A 449 13.37 17.32 22.50
CA TYR A 449 13.39 16.14 23.37
C TYR A 449 14.02 14.91 22.72
N GLY A 450 14.15 14.88 21.38
CA GLY A 450 14.75 13.79 20.63
C GLY A 450 16.22 13.57 20.98
N ARG A 451 16.52 12.46 21.66
CA ARG A 451 17.88 12.15 22.17
C ARG A 451 18.54 11.00 21.44
N ALA A 452 17.80 10.14 20.75
CA ALA A 452 18.37 8.98 20.11
C ALA A 452 18.88 9.30 18.69
N ILE A 453 19.88 8.55 18.26
CA ILE A 453 20.49 8.68 16.92
C ILE A 453 20.76 7.34 16.25
N THR A 454 21.08 6.29 17.03
CA THR A 454 21.62 5.04 16.49
C THR A 454 20.57 3.93 16.49
N LEU A 455 20.42 3.26 15.36
CA LEU A 455 19.76 1.96 15.21
C LEU A 455 20.82 0.89 14.95
N PHE A 456 20.84 -0.14 15.78
CA PHE A 456 21.71 -1.29 15.61
C PHE A 456 21.11 -2.33 14.65
N PRO A 457 21.93 -3.25 14.12
CA PRO A 457 21.51 -4.14 13.04
C PRO A 457 20.19 -4.87 13.29
N ARG A 458 19.95 -5.40 14.50
CA ARG A 458 18.69 -6.11 14.78
C ARG A 458 17.47 -5.19 14.70
N SER A 459 17.56 -3.95 15.17
CA SER A 459 16.49 -2.97 15.02
C SER A 459 16.23 -2.66 13.55
N SER A 460 17.28 -2.52 12.75
CA SER A 460 17.17 -2.28 11.31
C SER A 460 16.48 -3.45 10.60
N GLU A 461 16.79 -4.70 10.98
CA GLU A 461 16.09 -5.90 10.48
C GLU A 461 14.60 -5.89 10.83
N MET A 462 14.25 -5.55 12.07
CA MET A 462 12.83 -5.46 12.47
C MET A 462 12.09 -4.39 11.67
N LEU A 463 12.73 -3.24 11.41
CA LEU A 463 12.16 -2.15 10.62
C LEU A 463 12.11 -2.50 9.12
N ASP A 464 13.01 -3.34 8.63
CA ASP A 464 13.02 -3.87 7.27
C ASP A 464 11.83 -4.79 7.04
N GLN A 465 11.56 -5.69 7.98
CA GLN A 465 10.36 -6.54 7.96
C GLN A 465 9.05 -5.74 8.06
N LEU A 466 9.10 -4.52 8.61
CA LEU A 466 7.97 -3.57 8.63
C LEU A 466 7.91 -2.65 7.40
N GLY A 467 8.84 -2.78 6.44
CA GLY A 467 8.87 -1.97 5.23
C GLY A 467 9.36 -0.52 5.43
N LEU A 468 10.03 -0.22 6.54
CA LEU A 468 10.48 1.13 6.90
C LEU A 468 11.97 1.37 6.63
N ALA A 469 12.76 0.31 6.51
CA ALA A 469 14.21 0.43 6.48
C ALA A 469 14.75 1.12 5.21
N ASP A 470 14.09 0.97 4.05
CA ASP A 470 14.52 1.65 2.82
C ASP A 470 14.45 3.18 2.97
N THR A 471 13.37 3.73 3.53
CA THR A 471 13.27 5.18 3.74
C THR A 471 14.30 5.69 4.76
N LEU A 472 14.61 4.88 5.77
CA LEU A 472 15.63 5.20 6.78
C LEU A 472 17.04 5.21 6.19
N ILE A 473 17.40 4.20 5.40
CA ILE A 473 18.76 4.06 4.85
C ILE A 473 19.09 5.19 3.87
N GLN A 474 18.12 5.68 3.10
CA GLN A 474 18.30 6.79 2.15
C GLN A 474 18.69 8.12 2.84
N GLN A 475 18.44 8.26 4.15
CA GLN A 475 18.68 9.49 4.91
C GLN A 475 19.77 9.35 5.98
N CYS A 476 20.15 8.14 6.33
CA CYS A 476 21.05 7.89 7.45
C CYS A 476 22.52 8.15 7.11
N PHE A 477 23.33 8.30 8.16
CA PHE A 477 24.76 8.05 8.12
C PHE A 477 25.03 6.58 8.51
N ALA A 478 25.59 5.80 7.58
CA ALA A 478 25.91 4.39 7.81
C ALA A 478 27.29 4.23 8.45
N CYS A 479 27.33 3.99 9.77
CA CYS A 479 28.58 3.86 10.51
C CYS A 479 29.05 2.40 10.56
N ARG A 480 30.19 2.12 9.92
CA ARG A 480 30.79 0.75 9.80
C ARG A 480 32.06 0.55 10.61
N GLU A 481 32.67 1.64 11.01
CA GLU A 481 33.98 1.65 11.63
C GLU A 481 33.93 2.47 12.91
N THR A 482 34.84 2.14 13.82
CA THR A 482 35.10 2.86 15.06
C THR A 482 36.60 3.11 15.18
N VAL A 483 36.95 4.23 15.82
CA VAL A 483 38.35 4.57 16.07
C VAL A 483 38.46 5.06 17.50
N ASN A 484 39.55 4.75 18.18
CA ASN A 484 39.73 5.21 19.55
C ASN A 484 41.05 5.95 19.66
N TYR A 485 41.04 7.06 20.38
CA TYR A 485 42.19 7.92 20.56
C TYR A 485 42.58 7.94 22.03
N ASP A 486 43.86 7.68 22.31
CA ASP A 486 44.40 7.85 23.65
C ASP A 486 44.53 9.34 24.03
N LYS A 487 44.94 9.58 25.29
CA LYS A 487 45.14 10.94 25.83
C LYS A 487 46.16 11.80 25.08
N ASP A 488 47.04 11.18 24.29
CA ASP A 488 48.07 11.85 23.49
C ASP A 488 47.62 12.04 22.03
N GLY A 489 46.39 11.64 21.69
CA GLY A 489 45.78 11.80 20.38
C GLY A 489 46.20 10.72 19.36
N LYS A 490 46.77 9.61 19.81
CA LYS A 490 47.17 8.49 18.93
C LYS A 490 46.04 7.47 18.81
N GLU A 491 45.88 6.91 17.61
CA GLU A 491 44.95 5.81 17.39
C GLU A 491 45.37 4.58 18.19
N PHE A 492 44.45 4.04 18.99
CA PHE A 492 44.69 2.90 19.86
C PHE A 492 43.58 1.85 19.69
N PRO A 493 43.80 0.80 18.88
CA PRO A 493 42.81 -0.25 18.66
C PRO A 493 42.44 -1.00 19.94
N GLY A 494 41.18 -1.44 20.04
CA GLY A 494 40.72 -2.34 21.12
C GLY A 494 40.37 -1.68 22.45
N ARG A 495 40.48 -0.36 22.59
CA ARG A 495 40.00 0.39 23.77
C ARG A 495 38.71 1.12 23.45
N GLY A 496 37.78 1.30 24.38
CA GLY A 496 36.53 2.04 24.10
C GLY A 496 35.56 1.31 23.17
N TRP A 497 35.05 1.98 22.13
CA TRP A 497 34.11 1.38 21.16
C TRP A 497 34.90 0.59 20.10
N SER A 498 34.70 -0.72 20.00
CA SER A 498 35.53 -1.59 19.14
C SER A 498 34.76 -2.72 18.44
N PHE A 499 33.46 -2.52 18.17
CA PHE A 499 32.60 -3.60 17.68
C PHE A 499 31.81 -3.31 16.41
N MET A 500 31.86 -2.10 15.85
CA MET A 500 31.10 -1.79 14.63
C MET A 500 31.57 -2.62 13.44
N GLU A 501 32.87 -2.86 13.34
CA GLU A 501 33.50 -3.65 12.28
C GLU A 501 33.08 -5.12 12.34
N ASN A 502 32.65 -5.58 13.52
CA ASN A 502 32.25 -6.95 13.82
C ASN A 502 30.74 -7.21 13.67
N MET A 503 29.96 -6.21 13.24
CA MET A 503 28.54 -6.37 12.90
C MET A 503 28.43 -7.13 11.57
N LYS A 504 28.50 -8.47 11.64
CA LYS A 504 28.39 -9.40 10.51
C LYS A 504 27.10 -10.23 10.63
N ASP A 505 26.86 -11.11 9.67
CA ASP A 505 25.71 -12.03 9.65
C ASP A 505 24.34 -11.33 9.42
N THR A 506 24.37 -10.19 8.73
CA THR A 506 23.19 -9.40 8.38
C THR A 506 23.53 -8.46 7.23
N LYS A 507 22.53 -8.08 6.41
CA LYS A 507 22.68 -7.01 5.40
C LYS A 507 22.89 -5.63 6.07
N TRP A 508 22.45 -5.49 7.31
CA TRP A 508 22.58 -4.29 8.11
C TRP A 508 23.92 -4.28 8.84
N ASP A 509 25.02 -4.45 8.10
CA ASP A 509 26.40 -4.61 8.61
C ASP A 509 27.02 -3.31 9.19
N PHE A 510 26.16 -2.39 9.62
CA PHE A 510 26.48 -1.05 10.06
C PHE A 510 25.46 -0.57 11.08
N ALA A 511 25.87 0.38 11.92
CA ALA A 511 24.94 1.14 12.74
C ALA A 511 24.28 2.23 11.88
N LEU A 512 22.96 2.23 11.79
CA LEU A 512 22.19 3.23 11.06
C LEU A 512 22.03 4.46 11.96
N VAL A 513 22.66 5.58 11.58
CA VAL A 513 22.67 6.81 12.39
C VAL A 513 21.81 7.88 11.73
N LEU A 514 20.71 8.23 12.38
CA LEU A 514 19.80 9.28 11.94
C LEU A 514 19.16 9.92 13.16
N ARG A 515 19.18 11.25 13.29
CA ARG A 515 18.55 11.91 14.44
C ARG A 515 17.07 11.54 14.57
N GLN A 516 16.64 11.26 15.80
CA GLN A 516 15.31 10.73 16.14
C GLN A 516 14.15 11.47 15.47
N LYS A 517 14.20 12.79 15.35
CA LYS A 517 13.15 13.59 14.69
C LYS A 517 12.84 13.16 13.24
N TYR A 518 13.87 12.75 12.49
CA TYR A 518 13.71 12.27 11.11
C TYR A 518 13.16 10.85 11.10
N GLN A 519 13.63 9.99 12.01
CA GLN A 519 13.09 8.64 12.16
C GLN A 519 11.59 8.66 12.52
N GLU A 520 11.20 9.50 13.47
CA GLU A 520 9.80 9.65 13.87
C GLU A 520 8.93 10.21 12.74
N GLU A 521 9.44 11.09 11.89
CA GLU A 521 8.66 11.56 10.74
C GLU A 521 8.39 10.45 9.73
N ILE A 522 9.37 9.58 9.49
CA ILE A 522 9.19 8.37 8.67
C ILE A 522 8.10 7.48 9.28
N PHE A 523 8.12 7.29 10.60
CA PHE A 523 7.10 6.49 11.30
C PHE A 523 5.72 7.16 11.24
N ARG A 524 5.62 8.48 11.42
CA ARG A 524 4.35 9.22 11.26
C ARG A 524 3.78 9.07 9.85
N GLN A 525 4.61 9.17 8.82
CA GLN A 525 4.17 8.97 7.45
C GLN A 525 3.65 7.55 7.21
N ALA A 526 4.31 6.53 7.78
CA ALA A 526 3.84 5.16 7.72
C ALA A 526 2.49 4.98 8.44
N LEU A 527 2.34 5.53 9.65
CA LEU A 527 1.07 5.50 10.40
C LEU A 527 -0.09 6.12 9.60
N ARG A 528 0.13 7.25 8.93
CA ARG A 528 -0.89 7.89 8.10
C ARG A 528 -1.33 7.04 6.92
N LYS A 529 -0.41 6.28 6.30
CA LYS A 529 -0.75 5.34 5.23
C LYS A 529 -1.68 4.23 5.73
N GLU A 530 -1.55 3.85 7.00
CA GLU A 530 -2.42 2.90 7.70
C GLU A 530 -3.67 3.54 8.33
N GLY A 531 -3.93 4.83 8.09
CA GLY A 531 -5.09 5.56 8.62
C GLY A 531 -5.02 5.88 10.12
N VAL A 532 -3.83 5.79 10.73
CA VAL A 532 -3.60 6.13 12.15
C VAL A 532 -2.94 7.50 12.23
N GLU A 533 -3.55 8.42 12.98
CA GLU A 533 -3.01 9.76 13.24
C GLU A 533 -2.48 9.86 14.67
N LEU A 534 -1.34 10.55 14.83
CA LEU A 534 -0.80 10.91 16.13
C LEU A 534 -1.51 12.16 16.65
N GLU A 535 -2.24 12.04 17.75
CA GLU A 535 -2.99 13.15 18.33
C GLU A 535 -2.14 13.91 19.37
N ALA A 536 -1.71 15.12 19.03
CA ALA A 536 -0.94 15.99 19.93
C ALA A 536 -1.43 17.46 19.84
N PRO A 537 -1.40 18.23 20.95
CA PRO A 537 -0.99 17.81 22.29
C PRO A 537 -2.13 17.19 23.11
N TRP A 538 -1.91 16.01 23.68
CA TRP A 538 -2.84 15.33 24.58
C TRP A 538 -2.08 14.57 25.66
N GLU A 539 -2.39 14.87 26.92
CA GLU A 539 -1.79 14.24 28.09
C GLU A 539 -2.76 13.26 28.76
N LEU A 540 -2.27 12.08 29.14
CA LEU A 540 -2.98 11.18 30.04
C LEU A 540 -2.89 11.73 31.48
N THR A 541 -4.03 12.16 32.01
CA THR A 541 -4.10 12.77 33.35
C THR A 541 -4.55 11.78 34.43
N ASN A 542 -5.35 10.79 34.05
CA ASN A 542 -5.81 9.74 34.95
C ASN A 542 -6.21 8.50 34.13
N MET A 543 -6.34 7.34 34.79
CA MET A 543 -6.93 6.14 34.19
C MET A 543 -7.64 5.28 35.23
N GLU A 544 -8.63 4.51 34.76
CA GLU A 544 -9.35 3.51 35.55
C GLU A 544 -9.35 2.17 34.81
N VAL A 545 -9.16 1.08 35.55
CA VAL A 545 -9.26 -0.30 35.04
C VAL A 545 -10.49 -0.94 35.66
N LEU A 546 -11.44 -1.34 34.82
CA LEU A 546 -12.71 -1.92 35.25
C LEU A 546 -12.52 -3.41 35.60
N GLU A 547 -13.02 -3.84 36.77
CA GLU A 547 -12.78 -5.19 37.30
C GLU A 547 -13.74 -6.26 36.76
N GLU A 548 -14.96 -5.88 36.35
CA GLU A 548 -15.98 -6.80 35.83
C GLU A 548 -16.51 -6.34 34.46
N VAL A 549 -15.82 -6.74 33.39
CA VAL A 549 -16.25 -6.48 32.00
C VAL A 549 -16.32 -7.78 31.21
N ALA A 550 -17.30 -7.90 30.32
CA ALA A 550 -17.41 -9.06 29.44
C ALA A 550 -16.13 -9.22 28.60
N ALA A 551 -15.76 -10.47 28.26
CA ALA A 551 -14.62 -10.75 27.40
C ALA A 551 -14.72 -9.93 26.09
N GLY A 552 -13.61 -9.33 25.67
CA GLY A 552 -13.60 -8.42 24.51
C GLY A 552 -14.21 -7.03 24.75
N SER A 553 -14.58 -6.64 25.98
CA SER A 553 -15.03 -5.27 26.27
C SER A 553 -13.88 -4.31 26.57
N HIS A 554 -14.18 -3.00 26.58
CA HIS A 554 -13.20 -1.95 26.91
C HIS A 554 -12.94 -1.91 28.43
N LYS A 555 -11.82 -2.49 28.86
CA LYS A 555 -11.45 -2.59 30.29
C LYS A 555 -10.81 -1.32 30.86
N VAL A 556 -10.33 -0.41 30.01
CA VAL A 556 -9.60 0.79 30.43
C VAL A 556 -10.39 2.05 30.08
N LEU A 557 -10.54 2.95 31.05
CA LEU A 557 -10.96 4.34 30.83
C LEU A 557 -9.74 5.25 30.99
N ALA A 558 -9.32 5.91 29.90
CA ALA A 558 -8.21 6.85 29.90
C ALA A 558 -8.73 8.29 29.85
N TYR A 559 -8.35 9.11 30.82
CA TYR A 559 -8.78 10.51 30.94
C TYR A 559 -7.70 11.43 30.41
N LEU A 560 -8.01 12.10 29.30
CA LEU A 560 -7.08 12.92 28.55
C LEU A 560 -7.39 14.39 28.72
N SER A 561 -6.34 15.21 28.78
CA SER A 561 -6.43 16.67 28.76
C SER A 561 -5.50 17.23 27.70
N ASN A 562 -5.99 18.18 26.90
CA ASN A 562 -5.15 18.97 26.02
C ASN A 562 -4.57 20.13 26.83
N PRO A 563 -3.23 20.21 27.02
CA PRO A 563 -2.62 21.22 27.89
C PRO A 563 -2.75 22.64 27.36
N ASP A 564 -2.86 22.81 26.03
CA ASP A 564 -2.90 24.13 25.39
C ASP A 564 -4.29 24.76 25.45
N THR A 565 -5.34 23.94 25.31
CA THR A 565 -6.74 24.40 25.22
C THR A 565 -7.54 24.12 26.50
N GLY A 566 -7.04 23.24 27.38
CA GLY A 566 -7.77 22.73 28.54
C GLY A 566 -8.90 21.75 28.18
N ALA A 567 -9.07 21.37 26.91
CA ALA A 567 -10.09 20.41 26.48
C ALA A 567 -9.87 19.04 27.13
N LYS A 568 -10.95 18.40 27.57
CA LYS A 568 -10.90 17.08 28.22
C LYS A 568 -11.71 16.06 27.43
N ARG A 569 -11.25 14.80 27.43
CA ARG A 569 -12.00 13.67 26.87
C ARG A 569 -11.66 12.37 27.57
N THR A 570 -12.56 11.41 27.48
CA THR A 570 -12.34 10.05 27.99
C THR A 570 -12.30 9.08 26.81
N VAL A 571 -11.27 8.24 26.77
CA VAL A 571 -11.13 7.16 25.78
C VAL A 571 -11.39 5.84 26.48
N LYS A 572 -12.29 5.02 25.90
CA LYS A 572 -12.50 3.64 26.33
C LYS A 572 -11.61 2.73 25.48
N ALA A 573 -10.78 1.92 26.12
CA ALA A 573 -9.82 1.06 25.43
C ALA A 573 -9.88 -0.37 25.97
N ARG A 574 -9.64 -1.36 25.09
CA ARG A 574 -9.43 -2.76 25.50
C ARG A 574 -8.08 -2.92 26.19
N PHE A 575 -7.05 -2.35 25.58
CA PHE A 575 -5.67 -2.35 26.04
C PHE A 575 -5.13 -0.92 26.07
N LEU A 576 -4.21 -0.66 26.99
CA LEU A 576 -3.45 0.59 27.06
C LEU A 576 -1.96 0.26 27.10
N VAL A 577 -1.17 0.92 26.25
CA VAL A 577 0.29 0.78 26.22
C VAL A 577 0.93 2.10 26.63
N GLY A 578 1.61 2.11 27.78
CA GLY A 578 2.42 3.21 28.26
C GLY A 578 3.80 3.21 27.60
N ALA A 579 3.94 3.98 26.53
CA ALA A 579 5.23 4.28 25.88
C ALA A 579 5.67 5.73 26.18
N ASP A 580 5.32 6.24 27.36
CA ASP A 580 5.38 7.64 27.78
C ASP A 580 6.67 8.00 28.57
N GLY A 581 7.74 7.24 28.33
CA GLY A 581 9.10 7.56 28.76
C GLY A 581 9.44 7.29 30.23
N GLY A 582 10.65 7.68 30.64
CA GLY A 582 11.20 7.39 31.97
C GLY A 582 10.39 7.95 33.14
N ARG A 583 9.56 8.98 32.89
CA ARG A 583 8.61 9.56 33.85
C ARG A 583 7.16 9.14 33.59
N SER A 584 6.98 7.93 33.05
CA SER A 584 5.68 7.36 32.68
C SER A 584 4.58 7.65 33.70
N SER A 585 3.51 8.28 33.23
CA SER A 585 2.26 8.51 33.95
C SER A 585 1.50 7.20 34.09
N VAL A 586 1.50 6.36 33.05
CA VAL A 586 0.86 5.03 33.10
C VAL A 586 1.43 4.18 34.23
N ARG A 587 2.76 4.11 34.34
CA ARG A 587 3.45 3.37 35.41
C ARG A 587 3.08 3.90 36.79
N GLN A 588 3.03 5.22 36.97
CA GLN A 588 2.69 5.86 38.24
C GLN A 588 1.22 5.62 38.62
N LEU A 589 0.29 5.81 37.69
CA LEU A 589 -1.14 5.61 37.92
C LEU A 589 -1.46 4.15 38.27
N MET A 590 -0.72 3.18 37.72
CA MET A 590 -0.83 1.77 38.07
C MET A 590 0.03 1.35 39.27
N SER A 591 0.72 2.29 39.92
CA SER A 591 1.58 2.04 41.08
C SER A 591 2.62 0.93 40.85
N ILE A 592 3.13 0.81 39.61
CA ILE A 592 4.12 -0.20 39.25
C ILE A 592 5.50 0.26 39.76
N PRO A 593 6.18 -0.53 40.62
CA PRO A 593 7.51 -0.18 41.13
C PRO A 593 8.54 0.01 40.01
N PHE A 594 9.42 1.01 40.19
CA PHE A 594 10.51 1.31 39.25
C PHE A 594 11.86 1.22 39.98
N ASP A 595 12.35 0.00 40.07
CA ASP A 595 13.50 -0.38 40.89
C ASP A 595 14.80 0.02 40.20
N GLY A 596 15.74 0.60 40.97
CA GLY A 596 17.05 0.99 40.45
C GLY A 596 17.67 2.15 41.20
N SER A 597 18.83 2.59 40.73
CA SER A 597 19.62 3.67 41.35
C SER A 597 19.86 4.81 40.35
N SER A 598 20.49 5.87 40.81
CA SER A 598 20.82 7.03 39.97
C SER A 598 22.21 7.50 40.36
N SER A 599 23.06 7.78 39.37
CA SER A 599 24.39 8.31 39.62
C SER A 599 24.31 9.82 39.97
N PRO A 600 25.18 10.35 40.85
CA PRO A 600 25.32 11.80 41.01
C PRO A 600 25.88 12.50 39.76
N ASP A 601 26.56 11.75 38.87
CA ASP A 601 27.14 12.31 37.66
C ASP A 601 26.07 12.61 36.61
N LYS A 602 26.20 13.80 36.01
CA LYS A 602 25.38 14.22 34.88
C LYS A 602 26.10 13.92 33.58
N TRP A 603 25.34 13.81 32.50
CA TRP A 603 25.86 13.56 31.17
C TRP A 603 25.39 14.66 30.24
N VAL A 604 26.34 15.17 29.45
CA VAL A 604 26.06 16.19 28.44
C VAL A 604 26.12 15.55 27.06
N ARG A 605 25.21 15.95 26.19
CA ARG A 605 25.26 15.66 24.75
C ARG A 605 25.08 16.99 24.02
N ILE A 606 25.90 17.22 23.02
CA ILE A 606 25.83 18.40 22.16
C ILE A 606 26.04 17.99 20.71
N ASP A 607 25.17 18.49 19.84
CA ASP A 607 25.15 18.22 18.41
C ASP A 607 25.39 19.51 17.66
N GLY A 608 26.17 19.42 16.58
CA GLY A 608 26.35 20.56 15.72
C GLY A 608 27.24 20.29 14.53
N VAL A 609 27.33 21.26 13.64
CA VAL A 609 28.28 21.27 12.54
C VAL A 609 29.60 21.83 13.08
N ILE A 610 30.69 21.09 12.92
CA ILE A 610 31.97 21.38 13.59
C ILE A 610 33.15 21.50 12.62
N GLU A 611 34.22 22.15 13.08
CA GLU A 611 35.58 22.12 12.51
C GLU A 611 36.50 21.49 13.56
N THR A 612 37.36 20.57 13.14
CA THR A 612 38.28 19.84 14.02
C THR A 612 39.50 19.37 13.24
N ASP A 613 40.62 19.16 13.94
CA ASP A 613 41.81 18.46 13.42
C ASP A 613 41.84 16.97 13.80
N LEU A 614 40.76 16.43 14.40
CA LEU A 614 40.64 15.00 14.68
C LEU A 614 40.77 14.22 13.36
N PRO A 615 41.71 13.26 13.23
CA PRO A 615 42.06 12.67 11.93
C PRO A 615 40.91 11.98 11.19
N LYS A 616 40.01 11.32 11.93
CA LYS A 616 38.85 10.61 11.38
C LYS A 616 37.55 11.16 11.99
N PRO A 617 37.13 12.39 11.67
CA PRO A 617 36.06 13.09 12.39
C PRO A 617 34.67 12.60 12.01
N ARG A 618 34.56 11.83 10.93
CA ARG A 618 33.33 11.29 10.37
C ARG A 618 33.19 9.78 10.65
N THR A 619 33.46 9.39 11.89
CA THR A 619 33.27 8.03 12.40
C THR A 619 32.71 8.07 13.83
N TYR A 620 32.41 6.93 14.43
CA TYR A 620 32.21 6.85 15.88
C TYR A 620 33.56 6.67 16.55
N CYS A 621 33.86 7.48 17.55
CA CYS A 621 35.09 7.33 18.31
C CYS A 621 34.91 7.53 19.81
N ALA A 622 35.78 6.85 20.56
CA ALA A 622 36.03 7.15 21.95
C ALA A 622 37.35 7.92 22.08
N ILE A 623 37.33 9.01 22.82
CA ILE A 623 38.52 9.84 23.09
C ILE A 623 38.81 9.75 24.59
N GLU A 624 39.99 9.26 24.94
CA GLU A 624 40.47 9.25 26.32
C GLU A 624 40.88 10.68 26.71
N SER A 625 39.94 11.46 27.23
CA SER A 625 40.17 12.83 27.63
C SER A 625 41.09 12.90 28.85
N PRO A 626 42.14 13.74 28.82
CA PRO A 626 42.97 13.99 29.99
C PRO A 626 42.19 14.54 31.19
N THR A 627 40.98 15.05 30.96
CA THR A 627 40.19 15.71 32.00
C THR A 627 38.77 15.13 32.13
N HIS A 628 38.12 14.67 31.06
CA HIS A 628 36.71 14.26 31.07
C HIS A 628 36.48 12.74 31.08
N GLY A 629 37.53 11.93 31.27
CA GLY A 629 37.42 10.48 31.14
C GLY A 629 37.15 10.09 29.68
N ASN A 630 36.30 9.08 29.46
CA ASN A 630 35.98 8.65 28.11
C ASN A 630 34.92 9.56 27.46
N VAL A 631 35.26 10.19 26.34
CA VAL A 631 34.38 11.08 25.57
C VAL A 631 33.87 10.35 24.33
N LEU A 632 32.56 10.33 24.16
CA LEU A 632 31.89 9.75 23.01
C LEU A 632 31.77 10.79 21.90
N TRP A 633 32.22 10.42 20.71
CA TRP A 633 32.10 11.21 19.49
C TRP A 633 31.35 10.38 18.45
N ALA A 634 30.31 10.95 17.85
CA ALA A 634 29.47 10.26 16.89
C ALA A 634 29.18 11.15 15.69
N ALA A 635 29.61 10.71 14.51
CA ALA A 635 29.20 11.31 13.24
C ALA A 635 27.69 11.10 13.00
N LEU A 636 26.96 12.16 12.66
CA LEU A 636 25.51 12.15 12.44
C LEU A 636 25.14 12.38 10.96
N ASP A 637 23.84 12.32 10.67
CA ASP A 637 23.25 12.79 9.41
C ASP A 637 23.52 14.29 9.14
N HIS A 638 23.38 14.71 7.88
CA HIS A 638 23.50 16.11 7.44
C HIS A 638 24.81 16.83 7.85
N GLY A 639 25.89 16.07 8.03
CA GLY A 639 27.22 16.63 8.35
C GLY A 639 27.39 17.09 9.80
N ALA A 640 26.41 16.88 10.67
CA ALA A 640 26.52 17.17 12.10
C ALA A 640 27.32 16.09 12.84
N THR A 641 27.78 16.43 14.04
CA THR A 641 28.53 15.55 14.95
C THR A 641 27.97 15.71 16.36
N ARG A 642 27.80 14.58 17.07
CA ARG A 642 27.48 14.53 18.49
C ARG A 642 28.73 14.33 19.32
N ILE A 643 28.86 15.14 20.36
CA ILE A 643 29.90 15.00 21.38
C ILE A 643 29.21 14.75 22.72
N GLY A 644 29.68 13.74 23.44
CA GLY A 644 29.11 13.31 24.70
C GLY A 644 30.16 13.05 25.75
N TYR A 645 30.01 13.67 26.92
CA TYR A 645 30.97 13.55 28.02
C TYR A 645 30.26 13.52 29.37
N ALA A 646 30.96 13.01 30.39
CA ALA A 646 30.52 13.06 31.77
C ALA A 646 30.76 14.45 32.37
N PHE A 647 29.75 14.97 33.06
CA PHE A 647 29.78 16.22 33.81
C PHE A 647 29.70 15.90 35.30
N THR A 648 30.86 15.53 35.84
CA THR A 648 31.01 15.00 37.20
C THR A 648 30.61 16.01 38.27
N ALA A 649 30.31 15.54 39.47
CA ALA A 649 29.94 16.40 40.60
C ALA A 649 30.99 17.50 40.90
N GLU A 650 32.28 17.22 40.67
CA GLU A 650 33.35 18.21 40.85
C GLU A 650 33.28 19.31 39.79
N ARG A 651 33.08 18.95 38.52
CA ARG A 651 32.95 19.94 37.42
C ARG A 651 31.72 20.82 37.59
N GLN A 652 30.63 20.25 38.09
CA GLN A 652 29.40 20.99 38.39
C GLN A 652 29.64 22.17 39.34
N LYS A 653 30.60 22.07 40.27
CA LYS A 653 30.94 23.19 41.19
C LYS A 653 31.49 24.42 40.48
N GLY A 654 32.08 24.24 39.29
CA GLY A 654 32.65 25.32 38.48
C GLY A 654 31.61 26.16 37.75
N TYR A 655 30.33 25.76 37.76
CA TYR A 655 29.27 26.40 36.97
C TYR A 655 28.04 26.73 37.83
N PRO A 656 27.75 28.01 38.08
CA PRO A 656 26.53 28.45 38.77
C PRO A 656 25.26 28.11 37.97
N VAL A 657 25.35 28.24 36.64
CA VAL A 657 24.34 27.84 35.65
C VAL A 657 25.08 27.16 34.50
N PHE A 658 24.52 26.05 34.00
CA PHE A 658 25.08 25.32 32.87
C PHE A 658 24.18 25.54 31.65
N ASP A 659 24.61 26.43 30.76
CA ASP A 659 23.93 26.82 29.52
C ASP A 659 24.67 26.27 28.27
N GLU A 660 24.23 26.69 27.08
CA GLU A 660 24.82 26.25 25.81
C GLU A 660 26.29 26.66 25.68
N GLU A 661 26.65 27.87 26.11
CA GLU A 661 28.03 28.36 26.05
C GLU A 661 28.94 27.53 26.95
N ALA A 662 28.48 27.19 28.16
CA ALA A 662 29.18 26.27 29.05
C ALA A 662 29.32 24.87 28.43
N ALA A 663 28.27 24.35 27.79
CA ALA A 663 28.29 23.04 27.13
C ALA A 663 29.28 23.00 25.96
N VAL A 664 29.35 24.06 25.15
CA VAL A 664 30.34 24.21 24.07
C VAL A 664 31.76 24.28 24.64
N LYS A 665 31.98 25.08 25.69
CA LYS A 665 33.28 25.23 26.34
C LYS A 665 33.81 23.90 26.88
N GLU A 666 32.96 23.16 27.61
CA GLU A 666 33.33 21.84 28.13
C GLU A 666 33.52 20.82 26.99
N ALA A 667 32.73 20.88 25.91
CA ALA A 667 32.93 20.01 24.75
C ALA A 667 34.33 20.22 24.12
N ILE A 668 34.76 21.46 23.93
CA ILE A 668 36.09 21.81 23.41
C ILE A 668 37.20 21.31 24.34
N ALA A 669 37.01 21.42 25.66
CA ALA A 669 37.96 20.92 26.63
C ALA A 669 38.00 19.38 26.68
N SER A 670 36.87 18.73 26.43
CA SER A 670 36.72 17.28 26.51
C SER A 670 37.50 16.53 25.43
N VAL A 671 37.61 17.10 24.22
CA VAL A 671 38.23 16.43 23.08
C VAL A 671 39.74 16.69 22.93
N LYS A 672 40.40 17.28 23.94
CA LYS A 672 41.85 17.48 23.89
C LYS A 672 42.59 16.14 23.74
N PRO A 673 43.66 16.07 22.92
CA PRO A 673 44.46 17.19 22.40
C PRO A 673 43.92 17.87 21.12
N PHE A 674 42.84 17.36 20.52
CA PHE A 674 42.30 17.89 19.27
C PHE A 674 41.71 19.30 19.42
N SER A 675 41.67 20.03 18.30
CA SER A 675 40.92 21.27 18.17
C SER A 675 39.46 20.98 17.83
N LEU A 676 38.56 21.82 18.33
CA LEU A 676 37.13 21.76 18.06
C LEU A 676 36.56 23.16 18.02
N LYS A 677 35.75 23.44 17.01
CA LYS A 677 34.98 24.66 16.88
C LYS A 677 33.61 24.34 16.30
N PHE A 678 32.56 24.79 16.96
CA PHE A 678 31.21 24.69 16.41
C PHE A 678 31.00 25.82 15.39
N LYS A 679 30.59 25.46 14.17
CA LYS A 679 30.00 26.41 13.21
C LYS A 679 28.57 26.75 13.63
N GLN A 680 27.88 25.74 14.12
CA GLN A 680 26.48 25.79 14.51
C GLN A 680 26.24 24.71 15.56
N VAL A 681 25.52 25.06 16.62
CA VAL A 681 24.96 24.11 17.58
C VAL A 681 23.52 23.82 17.13
N ASP A 682 23.22 22.55 16.87
CA ASP A 682 21.90 22.12 16.44
C ASP A 682 21.00 21.78 17.64
N TRP A 683 21.61 21.21 18.70
CA TRP A 683 20.90 20.72 19.88
C TRP A 683 21.89 20.41 21.01
N TRP A 684 21.46 20.54 22.27
CA TRP A 684 22.21 20.03 23.41
C TRP A 684 21.30 19.65 24.58
N THR A 685 21.79 18.82 25.49
CA THR A 685 21.08 18.47 26.72
C THR A 685 22.03 18.07 27.84
N ILE A 686 21.54 18.20 29.08
CA ILE A 686 22.17 17.67 30.29
C ILE A 686 21.15 16.83 31.06
N TYR A 687 21.54 15.62 31.45
CA TYR A 687 20.63 14.70 32.15
C TYR A 687 21.38 13.83 33.17
N VAL A 688 20.63 13.28 34.12
CA VAL A 688 21.13 12.30 35.08
C VAL A 688 20.86 10.91 34.52
N VAL A 689 21.86 10.04 34.58
CA VAL A 689 21.69 8.63 34.23
C VAL A 689 21.04 7.90 35.40
N GLY A 690 19.91 7.24 35.13
CA GLY A 690 19.26 6.32 36.05
C GLY A 690 19.09 4.96 35.41
N GLN A 691 19.76 3.95 35.93
CA GLN A 691 19.51 2.55 35.59
C GLN A 691 18.34 2.04 36.41
N ARG A 692 17.17 1.90 35.77
CA ARG A 692 15.94 1.51 36.45
C ARG A 692 15.13 0.55 35.58
N ILE A 693 14.40 -0.34 36.22
CA ILE A 693 13.53 -1.32 35.58
C ILE A 693 12.20 -1.40 36.32
N ALA A 694 11.11 -1.47 35.55
CA ALA A 694 9.78 -1.67 36.08
C ALA A 694 9.66 -3.13 36.51
N ARG A 695 9.09 -3.37 37.69
CA ARG A 695 8.93 -4.74 38.19
C ARG A 695 8.00 -5.59 37.33
N ASN A 696 7.05 -4.95 36.67
CA ASN A 696 6.11 -5.56 35.74
C ASN A 696 5.98 -4.68 34.51
N PHE A 697 5.97 -5.31 33.35
CA PHE A 697 5.73 -4.71 32.03
C PHE A 697 4.28 -4.92 31.61
N PHE A 698 3.57 -5.91 32.18
CA PHE A 698 2.17 -6.18 31.91
C PHE A 698 1.40 -6.37 33.23
N VAL A 699 0.32 -5.61 33.41
CA VAL A 699 -0.53 -5.69 34.61
C VAL A 699 -2.01 -5.66 34.26
N LYS A 700 -2.83 -6.23 35.17
CA LYS A 700 -4.31 -6.23 35.11
C LYS A 700 -4.87 -6.80 33.80
N ASP A 701 -4.10 -7.61 33.09
CA ASP A 701 -4.42 -8.23 31.80
C ASP A 701 -4.75 -7.23 30.67
N CYS A 702 -4.49 -5.93 30.85
CA CYS A 702 -4.85 -4.92 29.85
C CYS A 702 -3.92 -3.70 29.77
N VAL A 703 -2.96 -3.55 30.69
CA VAL A 703 -2.04 -2.39 30.70
C VAL A 703 -0.61 -2.86 30.51
N PHE A 704 0.02 -2.38 29.43
CA PHE A 704 1.41 -2.63 29.12
C PHE A 704 2.24 -1.37 29.35
N LEU A 705 3.51 -1.56 29.66
CA LEU A 705 4.55 -0.54 29.54
C LEU A 705 5.46 -0.94 28.38
N ALA A 706 6.11 0.02 27.69
CA ALA A 706 7.12 -0.26 26.68
C ALA A 706 8.21 0.82 26.64
N GLY A 707 9.44 0.45 26.25
CA GLY A 707 10.58 1.36 26.15
C GLY A 707 10.94 1.99 27.50
N ASP A 708 11.24 3.29 27.49
CA ASP A 708 11.68 4.01 28.70
C ASP A 708 10.66 3.99 29.86
N ALA A 709 9.39 3.68 29.59
CA ALA A 709 8.40 3.45 30.65
C ALA A 709 8.69 2.18 31.46
N CYS A 710 9.24 1.15 30.81
CA CYS A 710 9.69 -0.10 31.40
C CYS A 710 11.10 -0.01 31.96
N HIS A 711 12.02 0.63 31.25
CA HIS A 711 13.44 0.55 31.60
C HIS A 711 14.20 1.78 31.15
N THR A 712 15.03 2.32 32.03
CA THR A 712 15.96 3.39 31.66
C THR A 712 17.36 2.95 31.98
N HIS A 713 18.32 3.37 31.16
CA HIS A 713 19.74 3.08 31.33
C HIS A 713 20.56 4.21 30.71
N SER A 714 21.88 4.16 30.81
CA SER A 714 22.75 5.19 30.25
C SER A 714 22.69 5.20 28.71
N SER A 715 23.09 6.32 28.10
CA SER A 715 23.24 6.40 26.65
C SER A 715 24.60 5.85 26.16
N GLY A 716 25.45 5.33 27.05
CA GLY A 716 26.84 4.98 26.76
C GLY A 716 26.98 3.90 25.69
N ALA A 717 26.02 2.98 25.60
CA ALA A 717 25.94 1.91 24.59
C ALA A 717 24.86 2.15 23.52
N ALA A 718 24.21 3.33 23.49
CA ALA A 718 23.16 3.71 22.54
C ALA A 718 21.95 2.74 22.45
N GLN A 719 21.58 2.08 23.55
CA GLN A 719 20.57 1.00 23.55
C GLN A 719 19.10 1.43 23.71
N GLY A 720 18.82 2.68 24.10
CA GLY A 720 17.48 3.06 24.61
C GLY A 720 16.38 2.88 23.57
N MET A 721 16.51 3.60 22.44
CA MET A 721 15.55 3.50 21.34
C MET A 721 15.52 2.09 20.73
N ASN A 722 16.67 1.42 20.60
CA ASN A 722 16.77 0.04 20.11
C ASN A 722 15.91 -0.91 20.95
N THR A 723 16.09 -0.90 22.27
CA THR A 723 15.33 -1.75 23.18
C THR A 723 13.85 -1.39 23.19
N GLY A 724 13.50 -0.11 23.10
CA GLY A 724 12.12 0.34 22.96
C GLY A 724 11.43 -0.16 21.68
N MET A 725 12.12 -0.18 20.53
CA MET A 725 11.56 -0.79 19.32
C MET A 725 11.43 -2.30 19.43
N HIS A 726 12.40 -2.97 20.04
CA HIS A 726 12.28 -4.41 20.29
C HIS A 726 11.04 -4.74 21.15
N ASP A 727 10.75 -3.90 22.15
CA ASP A 727 9.53 -4.03 22.95
C ASP A 727 8.27 -3.83 22.09
N ALA A 728 8.21 -2.76 21.31
CA ALA A 728 7.06 -2.45 20.47
C ALA A 728 6.80 -3.51 19.40
N VAL A 729 7.84 -3.98 18.72
CA VAL A 729 7.75 -5.02 17.67
C VAL A 729 7.31 -6.35 18.28
N ASN A 730 7.85 -6.73 19.44
CA ASN A 730 7.47 -7.96 20.14
C ASN A 730 6.01 -7.93 20.62
N LEU A 731 5.53 -6.80 21.11
CA LEU A 731 4.16 -6.65 21.61
C LEU A 731 3.13 -6.51 20.47
N GLY A 732 3.47 -5.79 19.40
CA GLY A 732 2.53 -5.37 18.36
C GLY A 732 1.81 -6.53 17.67
N TRP A 733 2.55 -7.56 17.23
CA TRP A 733 1.93 -8.72 16.56
C TRP A 733 1.08 -9.55 17.53
N LYS A 734 1.48 -9.65 18.81
CA LYS A 734 0.72 -10.37 19.85
C LYS A 734 -0.62 -9.70 20.10
N LEU A 735 -0.62 -8.38 20.27
CA LEU A 735 -1.84 -7.58 20.39
C LEU A 735 -2.73 -7.72 19.15
N SER A 736 -2.15 -7.66 17.95
CA SER A 736 -2.88 -7.82 16.69
C SER A 736 -3.64 -9.14 16.65
N LEU A 737 -2.98 -10.27 16.94
CA LEU A 737 -3.61 -11.58 16.91
C LEU A 737 -4.70 -11.77 17.97
N VAL A 738 -4.47 -11.27 19.20
CA VAL A 738 -5.46 -11.35 20.27
C VAL A 738 -6.67 -10.46 19.98
N LEU A 739 -6.45 -9.23 19.49
CA LEU A 739 -7.55 -8.34 19.11
C LEU A 739 -8.39 -8.95 17.99
N ARG A 740 -7.76 -9.60 17.01
CA ARG A 740 -8.43 -10.30 15.90
C ARG A 740 -9.17 -11.58 16.32
N GLY A 741 -9.08 -12.01 17.59
CA GLY A 741 -9.66 -13.27 18.05
C GLY A 741 -8.98 -14.51 17.46
N LEU A 742 -7.74 -14.37 16.97
CA LEU A 742 -6.97 -15.46 16.36
C LEU A 742 -6.04 -16.17 17.36
N ALA A 743 -5.71 -15.48 18.45
CA ALA A 743 -4.87 -16.02 19.52
C ALA A 743 -5.50 -15.85 20.90
N LYS A 744 -5.18 -16.78 21.80
CA LYS A 744 -5.56 -16.77 23.20
C LYS A 744 -4.91 -15.59 23.92
N SER A 745 -5.59 -15.01 24.91
CA SER A 745 -5.11 -13.83 25.65
C SER A 745 -3.81 -14.07 26.42
N ASP A 746 -3.53 -15.32 26.82
CA ASP A 746 -2.31 -15.71 27.52
C ASP A 746 -1.03 -15.55 26.65
N LEU A 747 -1.18 -15.43 25.32
CA LEU A 747 -0.10 -15.02 24.42
C LEU A 747 0.53 -13.70 24.87
N LEU A 748 -0.26 -12.78 25.43
CA LEU A 748 0.22 -11.46 25.85
C LEU A 748 1.19 -11.54 27.04
N ASN A 749 1.08 -12.57 27.89
CA ASN A 749 2.01 -12.79 29.01
C ASN A 749 3.45 -13.00 28.53
N THR A 750 3.62 -13.49 27.30
CA THR A 750 4.95 -13.72 26.74
C THR A 750 5.72 -12.43 26.47
N TYR A 751 5.05 -11.27 26.40
CA TYR A 751 5.73 -10.00 26.25
C TYR A 751 6.68 -9.74 27.42
N GLU A 752 6.17 -9.82 28.66
CA GLU A 752 6.99 -9.60 29.85
C GLU A 752 8.07 -10.68 29.99
N SER A 753 7.71 -11.97 29.84
CA SER A 753 8.65 -13.07 30.05
C SER A 753 9.80 -13.09 29.03
N GLU A 754 9.61 -12.54 27.83
CA GLU A 754 10.64 -12.45 26.79
C GLU A 754 11.50 -11.18 26.93
N ARG A 755 10.86 -10.04 27.23
CA ARG A 755 11.53 -8.74 27.23
C ARG A 755 12.27 -8.45 28.53
N LEU A 756 11.68 -8.76 29.68
CA LEU A 756 12.24 -8.43 30.99
C LEU A 756 13.64 -9.03 31.24
N PRO A 757 13.92 -10.33 30.95
CA PRO A 757 15.26 -10.89 31.17
C PRO A 757 16.35 -10.23 30.31
N ASN A 758 16.02 -9.92 29.06
CA ASN A 758 16.93 -9.24 28.15
C ASN A 758 17.24 -7.81 28.61
N VAL A 759 16.22 -7.09 29.07
CA VAL A 759 16.39 -5.76 29.66
C VAL A 759 17.24 -5.81 30.93
N GLN A 760 17.06 -6.83 31.78
CA GLN A 760 17.88 -6.99 32.97
C GLN A 760 19.36 -7.23 32.63
N LYS A 761 19.64 -8.04 31.59
CA LYS A 761 21.00 -8.27 31.08
C LYS A 761 21.61 -6.97 30.54
N LEU A 762 20.84 -6.19 29.79
CA LEU A 762 21.23 -4.87 29.30
C LEU A 762 21.65 -3.93 30.44
N ILE A 763 20.83 -3.82 31.48
CA ILE A 763 21.10 -2.95 32.63
C ILE A 763 22.39 -3.33 33.34
N ASN A 764 22.70 -4.63 33.43
CA ASN A 764 23.94 -5.08 34.06
C ASN A 764 25.17 -4.63 33.28
N TYR A 765 25.19 -4.79 31.95
CA TYR A 765 26.27 -4.26 31.12
C TYR A 765 26.38 -2.73 31.20
N ASP A 766 25.25 -2.04 31.19
CA ASP A 766 25.23 -0.58 31.25
C ASP A 766 25.82 -0.02 32.55
N LYS A 767 25.61 -0.70 33.69
CA LYS A 767 26.21 -0.32 34.97
C LYS A 767 27.74 -0.37 34.90
N ASP A 768 28.30 -1.44 34.36
CA ASP A 768 29.75 -1.61 34.24
C ASP A 768 30.33 -0.58 33.26
N ILE A 769 29.72 -0.43 32.08
CA ILE A 769 30.12 0.55 31.06
C ILE A 769 30.08 1.98 31.61
N SER A 770 29.00 2.36 32.29
CA SER A 770 28.84 3.71 32.82
C SER A 770 29.91 4.06 33.86
N ARG A 771 30.31 3.11 34.72
CA ARG A 771 31.37 3.32 35.72
C ARG A 771 32.73 3.46 35.04
N LEU A 772 33.03 2.56 34.10
CA LEU A 772 34.28 2.55 33.35
C LEU A 772 34.48 3.86 32.57
N MET A 773 33.44 4.40 31.93
CA MET A 773 33.51 5.70 31.24
C MET A 773 33.86 6.87 32.16
N THR A 774 33.49 6.79 33.44
CA THR A 774 33.84 7.77 34.49
C THR A 774 35.15 7.47 35.20
N MET A 775 35.99 6.60 34.64
CA MET A 775 37.29 6.16 35.19
C MET A 775 37.17 5.38 36.52
N GLN A 776 36.10 4.62 36.69
CA GLN A 776 35.86 3.77 37.86
C GLN A 776 35.72 2.31 37.44
N LEU A 777 36.39 1.39 38.16
CA LEU A 777 36.20 -0.05 37.96
C LEU A 777 34.77 -0.49 38.37
N PRO A 778 34.25 -1.60 37.80
CA PRO A 778 32.98 -2.19 38.19
C PRO A 778 32.89 -2.45 39.71
N GLU A 779 31.69 -2.37 40.29
CA GLU A 779 31.50 -2.49 41.76
C GLU A 779 31.99 -3.84 42.31
N ASN A 780 31.86 -4.89 41.51
CA ASN A 780 32.25 -6.26 41.86
C ASN A 780 33.52 -6.71 41.13
N TRP A 781 34.41 -5.79 40.76
CA TRP A 781 35.65 -6.12 40.05
C TRP A 781 36.54 -7.07 40.88
N GLN A 782 36.85 -8.24 40.32
CA GLN A 782 37.70 -9.26 40.96
C GLN A 782 39.12 -9.34 40.35
N GLY A 783 39.43 -8.49 39.36
CA GLY A 783 40.74 -8.41 38.73
C GLY A 783 41.73 -7.54 39.51
N ASP A 784 42.82 -7.11 38.86
CA ASP A 784 43.79 -6.19 39.45
C ASP A 784 43.12 -4.85 39.82
N PRO A 785 43.16 -4.39 41.09
CA PRO A 785 42.63 -3.09 41.49
C PRO A 785 43.29 -1.89 40.81
N ASN A 786 44.48 -2.07 40.22
CA ASN A 786 45.19 -1.04 39.46
C ASN A 786 45.09 -1.24 37.94
N ALA A 787 44.18 -2.11 37.48
CA ALA A 787 43.95 -2.33 36.06
C ALA A 787 43.62 -1.01 35.35
N ASP A 788 44.09 -0.87 34.11
CA ASP A 788 43.76 0.29 33.30
C ASP A 788 42.28 0.24 32.90
N VAL A 789 41.52 1.20 33.43
CA VAL A 789 40.07 1.31 33.23
C VAL A 789 39.67 1.34 31.75
N ASN A 790 40.48 1.95 30.87
CA ASN A 790 40.16 2.02 29.45
C ASN A 790 40.39 0.69 28.72
N GLU A 791 41.33 -0.13 29.19
CA GLU A 791 41.51 -1.50 28.70
C GLU A 791 40.34 -2.38 29.14
N VAL A 792 39.94 -2.30 30.42
CA VAL A 792 38.76 -3.02 30.93
C VAL A 792 37.49 -2.59 30.20
N LEU A 793 37.33 -1.30 29.89
CA LEU A 793 36.22 -0.80 29.06
C LEU A 793 36.19 -1.46 27.67
N GLY A 794 37.35 -1.59 27.03
CA GLY A 794 37.46 -2.27 25.74
C GLY A 794 37.03 -3.73 25.80
N VAL A 795 37.45 -4.45 26.84
CA VAL A 795 37.05 -5.86 27.07
C VAL A 795 35.55 -5.99 27.29
N VAL A 796 34.97 -5.19 28.20
CA VAL A 796 33.53 -5.24 28.50
C VAL A 796 32.69 -4.86 27.27
N MET A 797 33.11 -3.87 26.49
CA MET A 797 32.44 -3.50 25.24
C MET A 797 32.50 -4.60 24.19
N ALA A 798 33.64 -5.28 24.05
CA ALA A 798 33.80 -6.40 23.13
C ALA A 798 32.93 -7.60 23.55
N GLU A 799 32.86 -7.92 24.85
CA GLU A 799 31.98 -8.96 25.38
C GLU A 799 30.49 -8.63 25.18
N ALA A 800 30.11 -7.35 25.34
CA ALA A 800 28.75 -6.88 25.14
C ALA A 800 28.38 -6.65 23.66
N ALA A 801 29.32 -6.75 22.73
CA ALA A 801 29.16 -6.36 21.33
C ALA A 801 27.99 -7.07 20.62
N THR A 802 27.92 -8.40 20.72
CA THR A 802 26.88 -9.21 20.07
C THR A 802 25.50 -8.92 20.65
N PHE A 803 25.43 -8.65 21.95
CA PHE A 803 24.19 -8.25 22.61
C PHE A 803 23.80 -6.82 22.21
N SER A 804 24.76 -5.89 22.16
CA SER A 804 24.55 -4.48 21.84
C SER A 804 24.14 -4.25 20.39
N SER A 805 24.65 -5.05 19.45
CA SER A 805 24.15 -5.05 18.05
C SER A 805 22.73 -5.62 17.93
N GLY A 806 22.23 -6.25 19.00
CA GLY A 806 20.96 -6.95 19.06
C GLY A 806 20.96 -8.31 18.38
N LEU A 807 22.05 -8.71 17.72
CA LEU A 807 22.15 -9.96 16.95
C LEU A 807 22.31 -11.20 17.85
N GLY A 808 22.87 -11.03 19.06
CA GLY A 808 23.04 -12.07 20.06
C GLY A 808 21.93 -12.11 21.12
N ILE A 809 20.85 -11.35 20.93
CA ILE A 809 19.66 -11.45 21.79
C ILE A 809 18.99 -12.79 21.49
N TYR A 810 18.45 -13.44 22.53
CA TYR A 810 17.63 -14.63 22.40
C TYR A 810 16.54 -14.62 23.48
N TYR A 811 15.56 -15.50 23.29
CA TYR A 811 14.56 -15.84 24.29
C TYR A 811 14.77 -17.28 24.76
N GLU A 812 14.47 -17.55 26.03
CA GLU A 812 14.69 -18.87 26.60
C GLU A 812 13.93 -19.96 25.81
N PRO A 813 14.58 -21.11 25.54
CA PRO A 813 13.95 -22.25 24.89
C PRO A 813 12.95 -22.93 25.84
N ASP A 814 12.14 -23.83 25.27
CA ASP A 814 11.08 -24.57 25.95
C ASP A 814 10.03 -23.72 26.67
N THR A 815 9.77 -22.54 26.10
CA THR A 815 8.76 -21.59 26.56
C THR A 815 7.47 -21.68 25.73
N TYR A 816 6.52 -20.77 25.99
CA TYR A 816 5.23 -20.75 25.31
C TYR A 816 5.38 -20.64 23.78
N LEU A 817 6.24 -19.72 23.32
CA LEU A 817 6.51 -19.43 21.90
C LEU A 817 7.80 -20.03 21.35
N ASN A 818 8.73 -20.50 22.18
CA ASN A 818 10.01 -21.05 21.75
C ASN A 818 10.10 -22.52 22.17
N LEU A 819 9.55 -23.43 21.38
CA LEU A 819 9.38 -24.83 21.76
C LEU A 819 10.48 -25.69 21.14
N ALA A 820 11.30 -26.37 21.97
CA ALA A 820 12.27 -27.35 21.45
C ALA A 820 11.57 -28.71 21.31
N GLN A 821 11.30 -29.08 20.06
CA GLN A 821 10.65 -30.36 19.73
C GLN A 821 11.61 -31.35 19.09
N SER A 822 12.70 -30.88 18.51
CA SER A 822 13.67 -31.70 17.80
C SER A 822 15.07 -31.10 17.94
N SER A 823 16.06 -31.92 18.28
CA SER A 823 17.45 -31.50 18.49
C SER A 823 18.34 -31.90 17.32
N GLY A 824 19.29 -31.04 16.95
CA GLY A 824 20.34 -31.37 15.97
C GLY A 824 19.90 -31.37 14.50
N LEU A 825 18.75 -30.75 14.19
CA LEU A 825 18.25 -30.52 12.82
C LEU A 825 18.68 -29.18 12.24
N SER A 826 18.94 -28.19 13.09
CA SER A 826 19.40 -26.84 12.76
C SER A 826 20.37 -26.40 13.84
N SER A 827 21.33 -25.54 13.48
CA SER A 827 22.20 -24.85 14.44
C SER A 827 21.47 -23.71 15.15
N VAL A 828 20.45 -23.14 14.51
CA VAL A 828 19.59 -22.08 15.04
C VAL A 828 18.50 -22.70 15.90
N LYS A 829 18.42 -22.27 17.16
CA LYS A 829 17.50 -22.87 18.15
C LYS A 829 16.21 -22.06 18.29
N PRO A 830 15.12 -22.68 18.76
CA PRO A 830 13.94 -21.94 19.20
C PRO A 830 14.31 -20.86 20.21
N GLY A 831 13.81 -19.65 19.99
CA GLY A 831 14.12 -18.45 20.78
C GLY A 831 15.28 -17.62 20.24
N GLU A 832 16.05 -18.12 19.27
CA GLU A 832 17.10 -17.36 18.58
C GLU A 832 16.54 -16.59 17.38
N ARG A 833 17.24 -15.51 17.03
CA ARG A 833 16.95 -14.70 15.83
C ARG A 833 17.10 -15.57 14.59
N ALA A 834 16.14 -15.51 13.67
CA ALA A 834 16.27 -16.13 12.36
C ALA A 834 17.30 -15.33 11.51
N PRO A 835 18.45 -15.93 11.13
CA PRO A 835 19.43 -15.26 10.29
C PRO A 835 18.84 -14.82 8.95
N ASP A 836 19.20 -13.63 8.49
CA ASP A 836 18.79 -13.13 7.19
C ASP A 836 19.76 -13.63 6.11
N VAL A 837 19.26 -14.54 5.27
CA VAL A 837 20.05 -15.28 4.28
C VAL A 837 19.65 -14.90 2.87
N SER A 838 20.62 -14.93 1.96
CA SER A 838 20.40 -14.72 0.53
C SER A 838 19.66 -15.90 -0.07
N LEU A 839 18.73 -15.61 -0.97
CA LEU A 839 17.91 -16.59 -1.68
C LEU A 839 17.75 -16.17 -3.15
N GLN A 840 17.26 -17.05 -4.01
CA GLN A 840 16.87 -16.72 -5.38
C GLN A 840 15.41 -17.06 -5.65
N LYS A 841 14.75 -16.18 -6.41
CA LYS A 841 13.41 -16.46 -6.92
C LYS A 841 13.46 -17.54 -8.01
N PRO A 842 12.45 -18.40 -8.10
CA PRO A 842 12.38 -19.41 -9.14
C PRO A 842 12.25 -18.76 -10.52
N ALA A 843 12.71 -19.47 -11.55
CA ALA A 843 12.71 -19.08 -12.97
C ALA A 843 13.57 -17.87 -13.35
N THR A 844 13.46 -16.72 -12.66
CA THR A 844 14.24 -15.51 -12.99
C THR A 844 15.62 -15.51 -12.36
N PHE A 845 15.84 -16.32 -11.32
CA PHE A 845 17.05 -16.34 -10.49
C PHE A 845 17.40 -14.97 -9.89
N GLU A 846 16.39 -14.09 -9.76
CA GLU A 846 16.57 -12.79 -9.14
C GLU A 846 16.94 -12.99 -7.66
N PRO A 847 18.04 -12.37 -7.18
CA PRO A 847 18.43 -12.47 -5.78
C PRO A 847 17.42 -11.78 -4.87
N THR A 848 17.15 -12.40 -3.73
CA THR A 848 16.30 -11.88 -2.66
C THR A 848 16.86 -12.30 -1.30
N ARG A 849 16.14 -11.99 -0.22
CA ARG A 849 16.53 -12.33 1.16
C ARG A 849 15.36 -12.92 1.92
N LEU A 850 15.66 -13.79 2.89
CA LEU A 850 14.63 -14.43 3.71
C LEU A 850 13.74 -13.41 4.45
N GLN A 851 14.31 -12.38 5.08
CA GLN A 851 13.51 -11.37 5.78
C GLN A 851 12.67 -10.51 4.83
N ALA A 852 13.14 -10.26 3.60
CA ALA A 852 12.37 -9.54 2.59
C ALA A 852 11.12 -10.31 2.13
N VAL A 853 11.17 -11.65 2.19
CA VAL A 853 10.04 -12.52 1.84
C VAL A 853 9.27 -12.98 3.08
N THR A 854 9.64 -12.56 4.28
CA THR A 854 8.92 -12.83 5.53
C THR A 854 8.61 -11.52 6.29
N PRO A 855 7.80 -10.61 5.69
CA PRO A 855 7.46 -9.34 6.32
C PRO A 855 6.67 -9.54 7.62
N ASN A 856 6.81 -8.61 8.56
CA ASN A 856 6.07 -8.62 9.81
C ASN A 856 4.67 -8.02 9.60
N ILE A 857 3.73 -8.88 9.21
CA ILE A 857 2.30 -8.57 9.04
C ILE A 857 1.44 -9.33 10.07
N ALA A 858 2.03 -9.64 11.23
CA ALA A 858 1.45 -10.53 12.24
C ALA A 858 1.15 -11.97 11.72
N GLU A 859 1.95 -12.47 10.77
CA GLU A 859 1.91 -13.86 10.28
C GLU A 859 3.12 -14.66 10.73
N PHE A 860 2.91 -15.95 11.01
CA PHE A 860 3.96 -16.94 11.19
C PHE A 860 4.34 -17.54 9.84
N TYR A 861 5.62 -17.79 9.63
CA TYR A 861 6.12 -18.40 8.40
C TYR A 861 6.66 -19.79 8.69
N ILE A 862 6.05 -20.83 8.10
CA ILE A 862 6.58 -22.18 8.11
C ILE A 862 7.54 -22.31 6.93
N VAL A 863 8.83 -22.34 7.23
CA VAL A 863 9.92 -22.41 6.26
C VAL A 863 10.43 -23.84 6.19
N VAL A 864 10.22 -24.47 5.05
CA VAL A 864 10.62 -25.84 4.75
C VAL A 864 11.96 -25.80 4.03
N PHE A 865 13.04 -26.04 4.76
CA PHE A 865 14.36 -26.29 4.17
C PHE A 865 14.36 -27.73 3.67
N THR A 866 14.27 -27.92 2.35
CA THR A 866 14.08 -29.25 1.78
C THR A 866 15.33 -30.12 1.89
N GLY A 867 16.51 -29.52 2.10
CA GLY A 867 17.79 -30.20 1.93
C GLY A 867 18.02 -30.61 0.47
N ASP A 868 19.01 -31.46 0.25
CA ASP A 868 19.27 -32.09 -1.04
C ASP A 868 18.13 -33.05 -1.35
N ILE A 869 17.32 -32.67 -2.33
CA ILE A 869 16.11 -33.40 -2.68
C ILE A 869 16.39 -34.83 -3.13
N THR A 870 17.59 -35.13 -3.64
CA THR A 870 17.96 -36.50 -4.00
C THR A 870 18.02 -37.43 -2.79
N LEU A 871 18.27 -36.87 -1.61
CA LEU A 871 18.35 -37.57 -0.32
C LEU A 871 17.05 -37.45 0.48
N THR A 872 16.37 -36.30 0.43
CA THR A 872 15.22 -36.01 1.30
C THR A 872 13.85 -36.30 0.69
N ARG A 873 13.77 -36.62 -0.62
CA ARG A 873 12.50 -36.82 -1.35
C ARG A 873 11.48 -37.70 -0.61
N GLN A 874 11.91 -38.83 -0.04
CA GLN A 874 11.01 -39.73 0.67
C GLN A 874 10.44 -39.11 1.95
N ASN A 875 11.28 -38.41 2.72
CA ASN A 875 10.87 -37.73 3.95
C ASN A 875 9.94 -36.56 3.65
N LEU A 876 10.26 -35.77 2.62
CA LEU A 876 9.42 -34.68 2.16
C LEU A 876 8.05 -35.18 1.66
N ALA A 877 8.01 -36.22 0.84
CA ALA A 877 6.75 -36.81 0.37
C ALA A 877 5.91 -37.37 1.54
N THR A 878 6.57 -38.00 2.52
CA THR A 878 5.90 -38.48 3.75
C THR A 878 5.32 -37.32 4.55
N PHE A 879 6.05 -36.22 4.70
CA PHE A 879 5.55 -35.02 5.36
C PHE A 879 4.35 -34.42 4.61
N ILE A 880 4.50 -34.15 3.31
CA ILE A 880 3.45 -33.54 2.47
C ILE A 880 2.18 -34.41 2.48
N SER A 881 2.30 -35.73 2.36
CA SER A 881 1.12 -36.62 2.39
C SER A 881 0.41 -36.67 3.74
N SER A 882 1.07 -36.28 4.84
CA SER A 882 0.43 -36.19 6.16
C SER A 882 -0.39 -34.90 6.36
N LEU A 883 -0.07 -33.83 5.63
CA LEU A 883 -0.63 -32.48 5.82
C LEU A 883 -2.14 -32.33 5.52
N PRO A 884 -2.75 -33.02 4.52
CA PRO A 884 -4.17 -32.88 4.20
C PRO A 884 -5.12 -33.11 5.38
N GLN A 885 -4.69 -33.82 6.42
CA GLN A 885 -5.47 -34.05 7.64
C GLN A 885 -5.56 -32.81 8.56
N SER A 886 -4.87 -31.71 8.25
CA SER A 886 -4.79 -30.49 9.08
C SER A 886 -5.14 -29.27 8.23
N HIS A 887 -6.37 -29.25 7.72
CA HIS A 887 -6.85 -28.23 6.78
C HIS A 887 -6.60 -26.78 7.24
N TRP A 888 -6.66 -26.52 8.56
CA TRP A 888 -6.46 -25.20 9.15
C TRP A 888 -5.03 -24.64 8.99
N LEU A 889 -4.01 -25.50 8.78
CA LEU A 889 -2.64 -25.03 8.51
C LEU A 889 -2.50 -24.34 7.14
N PHE A 890 -3.49 -24.49 6.26
CA PHE A 890 -3.54 -23.89 4.93
C PHE A 890 -4.74 -22.93 4.76
N ASP A 891 -5.53 -22.77 5.81
CA ASP A 891 -6.71 -21.92 5.79
C ASP A 891 -6.25 -20.45 5.92
N PRO A 892 -6.60 -19.58 4.95
CA PRO A 892 -6.19 -18.18 4.94
C PRO A 892 -6.76 -17.36 6.11
N GLU A 893 -7.71 -17.89 6.89
CA GLU A 893 -8.17 -17.25 8.13
C GLU A 893 -7.14 -17.31 9.26
N TYR A 894 -6.18 -18.24 9.21
CA TYR A 894 -5.13 -18.36 10.21
C TYR A 894 -3.88 -17.59 9.79
N PRO A 895 -3.12 -17.03 10.76
CA PRO A 895 -1.96 -16.20 10.48
C PRO A 895 -0.72 -17.07 10.16
N ILE A 896 -0.81 -17.95 9.16
CA ILE A 896 0.22 -18.93 8.81
C ILE A 896 0.48 -18.88 7.30
N SER A 897 1.74 -18.67 6.94
CA SER A 897 2.23 -18.66 5.57
C SER A 897 3.32 -19.71 5.37
N TRP A 898 3.40 -20.30 4.18
CA TRP A 898 4.37 -21.36 3.85
C TRP A 898 5.45 -20.89 2.87
N LEU A 899 6.68 -21.35 3.09
CA LEU A 899 7.80 -21.18 2.16
C LEU A 899 8.58 -22.49 2.04
N SER A 900 9.12 -22.76 0.86
CA SER A 900 10.04 -23.88 0.59
C SER A 900 11.37 -23.35 0.08
N ILE A 901 12.48 -23.73 0.71
CA ILE A 901 13.85 -23.35 0.35
C ILE A 901 14.63 -24.60 -0.08
N PHE A 902 15.15 -24.57 -1.30
CA PHE A 902 15.84 -25.69 -1.93
C PHE A 902 17.34 -25.57 -1.73
N ASP A 903 17.99 -26.65 -1.34
CA ASP A 903 19.44 -26.71 -1.23
C ASP A 903 20.08 -26.82 -2.62
N GLY A 904 20.74 -25.77 -3.09
CA GLY A 904 21.40 -25.69 -4.39
C GLY A 904 20.68 -24.82 -5.44
N PRO A 905 21.12 -24.88 -6.71
CA PRO A 905 20.72 -23.93 -7.77
C PRO A 905 19.25 -24.06 -8.22
N GLY A 906 18.51 -25.01 -7.67
CA GLY A 906 17.16 -25.34 -8.08
C GLY A 906 17.09 -26.05 -9.44
N GLY A 907 15.90 -26.11 -10.02
CA GLY A 907 15.63 -26.76 -11.30
C GLY A 907 14.67 -25.96 -12.18
N PRO A 908 14.45 -26.41 -13.43
CA PRO A 908 13.53 -25.74 -14.36
C PRO A 908 12.07 -25.73 -13.86
N SER A 909 11.72 -26.68 -13.00
CA SER A 909 10.42 -26.76 -12.33
C SER A 909 10.59 -27.18 -10.88
N ALA A 910 10.08 -26.38 -9.96
CA ALA A 910 10.05 -26.72 -8.53
C ALA A 910 9.21 -27.99 -8.28
N TYR A 911 8.11 -28.16 -9.03
CA TYR A 911 7.24 -29.32 -8.93
C TYR A 911 7.98 -30.62 -9.29
N GLU A 912 8.68 -30.63 -10.42
CA GLU A 912 9.42 -31.81 -10.88
C GLU A 912 10.60 -32.12 -9.96
N THR A 913 11.29 -31.09 -9.50
CA THR A 913 12.45 -31.22 -8.61
C THR A 913 12.04 -31.89 -7.29
N LEU A 914 10.95 -31.43 -6.66
CA LEU A 914 10.41 -32.02 -5.42
C LEU A 914 9.67 -33.35 -5.64
N GLY A 915 9.22 -33.63 -6.86
CA GLY A 915 8.32 -34.74 -7.16
C GLY A 915 6.89 -34.50 -6.66
N GLY A 916 6.45 -33.25 -6.58
CA GLY A 916 5.14 -32.83 -6.08
C GLY A 916 5.03 -31.32 -5.85
N MET A 917 3.84 -30.85 -5.42
CA MET A 917 3.63 -29.42 -5.17
C MET A 917 4.48 -28.92 -4.00
N PRO A 918 5.22 -27.80 -4.16
CA PRO A 918 5.91 -27.15 -3.06
C PRO A 918 4.93 -26.60 -2.02
N LEU A 919 5.40 -26.44 -0.79
CA LEU A 919 4.63 -25.82 0.28
C LEU A 919 4.85 -24.30 0.22
N GLY A 920 3.85 -23.59 -0.29
CA GLY A 920 3.85 -22.14 -0.41
C GLY A 920 4.82 -21.61 -1.45
N ARG A 921 5.42 -20.44 -1.17
CA ARG A 921 6.37 -19.79 -2.10
C ARG A 921 7.70 -20.53 -2.13
N VAL A 922 8.31 -20.62 -3.31
CA VAL A 922 9.56 -21.33 -3.53
C VAL A 922 10.72 -20.37 -3.64
N PHE A 923 11.86 -20.75 -3.07
CA PHE A 923 13.14 -20.06 -3.21
C PHE A 923 14.30 -21.08 -3.32
N TYR A 924 15.37 -20.69 -4.00
CA TYR A 924 16.57 -21.51 -4.17
C TYR A 924 17.72 -20.94 -3.33
N ASP A 925 18.44 -21.81 -2.64
CA ASP A 925 19.68 -21.52 -1.92
C ASP A 925 20.86 -21.92 -2.81
N GLN A 926 21.12 -21.08 -3.82
CA GLN A 926 21.97 -21.43 -4.96
C GLN A 926 23.36 -21.96 -4.56
N ASP A 927 23.95 -21.36 -3.54
CA ASP A 927 25.30 -21.62 -3.05
C ASP A 927 25.32 -22.39 -1.73
N HIS A 928 24.18 -22.97 -1.32
CA HIS A 928 24.01 -23.72 -0.06
C HIS A 928 24.22 -22.87 1.22
N SER A 929 24.39 -21.55 1.07
CA SER A 929 24.75 -20.66 2.18
C SER A 929 23.64 -20.51 3.20
N ALA A 930 22.37 -20.58 2.78
CA ALA A 930 21.24 -20.54 3.70
C ALA A 930 21.15 -21.82 4.55
N HIS A 931 21.27 -23.00 3.93
CA HIS A 931 21.27 -24.29 4.64
C HIS A 931 22.46 -24.38 5.60
N GLU A 932 23.66 -23.99 5.15
CA GLU A 932 24.86 -23.95 6.00
C GLU A 932 24.66 -23.00 7.19
N ARG A 933 24.17 -21.78 6.94
CA ARG A 933 23.96 -20.78 7.99
C ARG A 933 22.94 -21.24 9.03
N TYR A 934 21.86 -21.87 8.59
CA TYR A 934 20.87 -22.46 9.49
C TYR A 934 21.33 -23.82 10.08
N GLY A 935 22.48 -24.35 9.67
CA GLY A 935 22.98 -25.65 10.09
C GLY A 935 22.02 -26.80 9.76
N VAL A 936 21.22 -26.64 8.72
CA VAL A 936 20.30 -27.67 8.24
C VAL A 936 21.08 -28.65 7.38
N LYS A 937 21.04 -29.93 7.76
CA LYS A 937 21.79 -30.95 7.02
C LYS A 937 21.10 -31.27 5.69
N ALA A 938 21.87 -31.25 4.60
CA ALA A 938 21.40 -31.56 3.26
C ALA A 938 20.68 -32.91 3.17
N ASP A 939 21.13 -33.94 3.92
CA ASP A 939 20.55 -35.29 3.91
C ASP A 939 19.25 -35.43 4.72
N LYS A 940 18.88 -34.41 5.50
CA LYS A 940 17.70 -34.45 6.38
C LYS A 940 16.66 -33.37 6.09
N GLY A 941 17.11 -32.19 5.68
CA GLY A 941 16.29 -30.97 5.69
C GLY A 941 15.75 -30.62 7.08
N ALA A 942 14.89 -29.62 7.16
CA ALA A 942 14.23 -29.20 8.39
C ALA A 942 12.99 -28.34 8.11
N ILE A 943 12.09 -28.27 9.08
CA ILE A 943 10.97 -27.32 9.09
C ILE A 943 11.22 -26.34 10.24
N LEU A 944 11.22 -25.06 9.94
CA LEU A 944 11.35 -23.99 10.92
C LEU A 944 10.08 -23.15 10.93
N VAL A 945 9.58 -22.81 12.11
CA VAL A 945 8.51 -21.82 12.24
C VAL A 945 9.13 -20.49 12.65
N LEU A 946 9.05 -19.49 11.78
CA LEU A 946 9.44 -18.12 12.08
C LEU A 946 8.23 -17.37 12.62
N ARG A 947 8.42 -16.70 13.76
CA ARG A 947 7.44 -15.79 14.35
C ARG A 947 7.33 -14.49 13.55
N PRO A 948 6.23 -13.73 13.68
CA PRO A 948 6.09 -12.45 12.98
C PRO A 948 7.22 -11.44 13.28
N ASP A 949 7.79 -11.52 14.48
CA ASP A 949 8.90 -10.69 14.95
C ASP A 949 10.30 -11.24 14.60
N GLY A 950 10.39 -12.24 13.70
CA GLY A 950 11.65 -12.73 13.13
C GLY A 950 12.47 -13.66 14.02
N TRP A 951 11.85 -14.25 15.06
CA TRP A 951 12.47 -15.26 15.92
C TRP A 951 12.06 -16.66 15.49
N VAL A 952 12.94 -17.65 15.68
CA VAL A 952 12.59 -19.06 15.47
C VAL A 952 11.73 -19.54 16.62
N GLY A 953 10.49 -19.96 16.36
CA GLY A 953 9.56 -20.46 17.36
C GLY A 953 9.67 -21.96 17.62
N THR A 954 9.89 -22.76 16.59
CA THR A 954 10.16 -24.20 16.72
C THR A 954 10.91 -24.71 15.50
N VAL A 955 11.63 -25.82 15.67
CA VAL A 955 12.26 -26.61 14.60
C VAL A 955 11.74 -28.04 14.68
N SER A 956 11.40 -28.64 13.54
CA SER A 956 10.95 -30.03 13.44
C SER A 956 11.51 -30.73 12.21
N GLU A 957 11.46 -32.07 12.21
CA GLU A 957 11.95 -32.91 11.12
C GLU A 957 11.07 -32.88 9.87
N LEU A 958 11.67 -33.16 8.72
CA LEU A 958 10.95 -33.61 7.54
C LEU A 958 10.57 -35.09 7.74
N GLY A 959 9.27 -35.39 7.70
CA GLY A 959 8.77 -36.76 7.78
C GLY A 959 7.44 -36.87 8.52
N SER A 960 7.14 -38.06 9.02
CA SER A 960 5.85 -38.37 9.66
C SER A 960 5.58 -37.59 10.96
N GLY A 961 6.61 -37.17 11.69
CA GLY A 961 6.48 -36.39 12.92
C GLY A 961 6.28 -34.88 12.70
N GLY A 962 6.60 -34.35 11.53
CA GLY A 962 6.61 -32.92 11.25
C GLY A 962 5.23 -32.25 11.43
N LYS A 963 4.16 -32.89 10.93
CA LYS A 963 2.79 -32.39 11.09
C LYS A 963 2.42 -32.24 12.57
N ALA A 964 2.59 -33.31 13.35
CA ALA A 964 2.22 -33.32 14.77
C ALA A 964 3.00 -32.26 15.57
N ALA A 965 4.25 -32.00 15.21
CA ALA A 965 5.05 -30.94 15.82
C ALA A 965 4.52 -29.54 15.51
N LEU A 966 4.08 -29.28 14.27
CA LEU A 966 3.47 -28.01 13.88
C LEU A 966 2.12 -27.80 14.58
N GLU A 967 1.25 -28.80 14.59
CA GLU A 967 -0.04 -28.73 15.27
C GLU A 967 0.15 -28.46 16.77
N LYS A 968 1.04 -29.22 17.41
CA LYS A 968 1.39 -29.04 18.83
C LYS A 968 1.91 -27.64 19.13
N TYR A 969 2.68 -27.04 18.23
CA TYR A 969 3.21 -25.68 18.41
C TYR A 969 2.10 -24.63 18.38
N PHE A 970 1.31 -24.59 17.30
CA PHE A 970 0.30 -23.56 17.09
C PHE A 970 -0.93 -23.71 18.02
N GLN A 971 -1.33 -24.93 18.37
CA GLN A 971 -2.44 -25.19 19.30
C GLN A 971 -2.22 -24.60 20.70
N LYS A 972 -0.96 -24.30 21.07
CA LYS A 972 -0.65 -23.62 22.33
C LYS A 972 -1.36 -22.28 22.39
N PHE A 973 -1.26 -21.46 21.34
CA PHE A 973 -1.69 -20.06 21.38
C PHE A 973 -2.76 -19.67 20.35
N LEU A 974 -2.92 -20.37 19.22
CA LEU A 974 -3.98 -20.05 18.26
C LEU A 974 -5.34 -20.61 18.71
N ILE A 975 -6.42 -19.92 18.32
CA ILE A 975 -7.80 -20.34 18.53
C ILE A 975 -8.28 -21.03 17.25
N LEU A 976 -8.37 -22.36 17.28
CA LEU A 976 -8.65 -23.19 16.09
C LEU A 976 -10.14 -23.55 15.88
N ASP A 977 -11.02 -23.15 16.80
CA ASP A 977 -12.44 -23.53 16.77
C ASP A 977 -13.32 -22.30 16.47
N THR A 978 -14.19 -22.43 15.46
CA THR A 978 -15.02 -21.32 14.95
C THR A 978 -16.10 -20.87 15.93
N ALA A 979 -16.52 -21.75 16.85
CA ALA A 979 -17.50 -21.42 17.89
C ALA A 979 -16.98 -20.45 18.97
N SER A 980 -15.66 -20.34 19.12
CA SER A 980 -14.97 -19.49 20.10
C SER A 980 -14.48 -18.14 19.55
N LYS A 981 -14.80 -17.80 18.29
CA LYS A 981 -14.38 -16.56 17.62
C LYS A 981 -15.23 -15.31 17.98
N PHE A 982 -16.15 -15.40 18.94
CA PHE A 982 -17.09 -14.31 19.33
C PHE A 982 -16.97 -13.88 20.78
#